data_AF-A0A2E7JB25-F1
#
_entry.id   AF-A0A2E7JB25-F1
#
_cell.length_a   1.000
_cell.length_b   1.000
_cell.length_c   1.000
_cell.angle_alpha   90.00
_cell.angle_beta   90.00
_cell.angle_gamma   90.00
#
_symmetry.space_group_name_H-M   'P 1'
#
loop_
_entity.id
_entity.type
_entity.pdbx_description
1 polymer ?
#
loop_
_entity_poly.entity_id
_entity_poly.type
_entity_poly.pdbx_seq_one_letter_code
_entity_poly.pdbx_strand_id
1 'polypeptide(L)'
;MPARSGQNTALGIKRIMWRTPLALAILAALSLPAHSALDDLDNDGIADAQDPDRDGDGLPNFLEAAAGFDPDVPDQTDIDGDGIPDSIDDDMDNDGVPNQKDAFPQDPNDWKDTDADGVGDNTDQDLDGDGVGNEYEKKLGFDPMRSSSRPKDRDRDGIPDLLDPDMDNDGVPNVNDAFPLDKDEWSDLDRDGTGDNTDSDRDGDGVGNTFEEEAGTDPDDRFSAPADTDRDGIPDLLDDDRDGDGFANDVDLYPDNSAAWADTDGDGIPDNEDPDADNDGIPNVFEMHLGTGVLDPESKPSDIDGDGMPDYFDSDLDGDGVDNSADVFPSDGEEWVDTDGDGIGDNRDPDRDNDGFSNDVEQTAGSDDLDPESKPRDLDKDGIVDVLDDDMDGDSYLNEDDAFPEDASEWADFDGDGLGDNSDEDIDNDGINNEFELTLSFDPYDADSVPSDFDGDGIPDELDTDLDGDTIGNDIDLFPRDPSEWFDLDGDGIGDNRDRDRDGDGIDNVYEEQAGTNPADAGSVPRDADGDGIPDLVDQDRDGDGYLNDEDAFPDNPLEWSDLDGDGQGDNIDLDIDGDGISNEYEVRLGTDPKDPLSVPADMDRDGIPDALDKDIDGDEVPNDSDVFPLNRKEWSDTDGDGTGDNSDSDIDGDGIINRYERELSYDPYDNTSTPPDSDRDGIPDELDDDRDNDGYNNDVDAFPSDPTEWADFDGDGIGDNTDTDLDGDGFSNDIETRDGTDPWDKADYPDYDAPVIGNIEWLDETKRLSGMAYDDGRGIESVWLESVMGDRCDGFVSYPGHVMVPCQIIGNSTRWTLVVEDKFGNRAEKAVNFE
;
A
#
# COMPACT_ATOMS: atom_id res chain seq x y z
N MET A 1 -19.57 42.00 -4.63
CA MET A 1 -20.30 43.28 -4.92
C MET A 1 -21.47 43.00 -5.87
N PRO A 2 -22.53 43.85 -5.93
CA PRO A 2 -23.88 43.28 -5.79
C PRO A 2 -24.92 43.56 -6.90
N ALA A 3 -25.91 42.65 -6.96
CA ALA A 3 -27.36 42.84 -7.08
C ALA A 3 -28.02 43.84 -8.06
N ARG A 4 -29.03 43.33 -8.79
CA ARG A 4 -30.36 43.93 -9.12
C ARG A 4 -31.24 42.84 -9.73
N SER A 5 -32.50 42.55 -9.36
CA SER A 5 -33.59 43.27 -8.66
C SER A 5 -34.36 44.31 -9.49
N GLY A 6 -35.71 44.21 -9.46
CA GLY A 6 -36.69 45.04 -10.19
C GLY A 6 -37.58 44.22 -11.15
N GLN A 7 -38.69 43.62 -10.69
CA GLN A 7 -40.04 44.20 -10.54
C GLN A 7 -40.71 44.76 -11.82
N ASN A 8 -41.85 44.18 -12.22
CA ASN A 8 -43.17 44.81 -12.51
C ASN A 8 -44.12 43.75 -13.11
N THR A 9 -45.24 43.33 -12.49
CA THR A 9 -46.52 43.99 -12.14
C THR A 9 -47.53 44.20 -13.28
N ALA A 10 -48.82 44.03 -12.93
CA ALA A 10 -50.06 44.46 -13.62
C ALA A 10 -50.76 43.57 -14.68
N LEU A 11 -51.95 43.11 -14.26
CA LEU A 11 -53.12 42.55 -14.98
C LEU A 11 -53.46 43.21 -16.36
N GLY A 12 -54.18 42.51 -17.26
CA GLY A 12 -54.80 43.24 -18.39
C GLY A 12 -55.71 42.62 -19.48
N ILE A 13 -56.18 41.36 -19.42
CA ILE A 13 -57.31 40.76 -20.22
C ILE A 13 -57.64 41.33 -21.63
N LYS A 14 -57.47 40.51 -22.69
CA LYS A 14 -58.38 40.38 -23.87
C LYS A 14 -58.08 39.04 -24.60
N ARG A 15 -58.97 38.05 -24.82
CA ARG A 15 -60.40 37.95 -25.24
C ARG A 15 -60.54 37.74 -26.77
N ILE A 16 -61.55 36.95 -27.21
CA ILE A 16 -62.03 36.73 -28.63
C ILE A 16 -61.26 35.54 -29.31
N MET A 17 -61.82 34.50 -29.96
CA MET A 17 -63.09 34.27 -30.73
C MET A 17 -63.79 32.88 -30.54
N TRP A 18 -65.14 32.90 -30.51
CA TRP A 18 -66.10 32.02 -31.25
C TRP A 18 -66.14 30.48 -30.94
N ARG A 19 -67.23 29.71 -31.21
CA ARG A 19 -68.51 29.95 -31.92
C ARG A 19 -69.75 29.62 -31.07
N THR A 20 -70.88 30.22 -31.44
CA THR A 20 -72.27 29.96 -31.02
C THR A 20 -73.13 29.86 -32.31
N PRO A 21 -74.47 30.00 -32.32
CA PRO A 21 -75.57 29.44 -31.50
C PRO A 21 -76.65 28.75 -32.39
N LEU A 22 -77.80 28.35 -31.83
CA LEU A 22 -79.17 28.89 -32.10
C LEU A 22 -80.10 28.30 -31.01
N ALA A 23 -80.87 29.03 -30.18
CA ALA A 23 -81.93 30.04 -30.41
C ALA A 23 -83.27 29.42 -30.88
N LEU A 24 -84.50 29.92 -30.62
CA LEU A 24 -85.07 31.14 -30.01
C LEU A 24 -86.57 30.78 -29.61
N ALA A 25 -87.49 31.55 -29.01
CA ALA A 25 -87.63 32.99 -28.72
C ALA A 25 -88.76 33.38 -27.72
N ILE A 26 -88.54 34.50 -27.00
CA ILE A 26 -89.50 35.62 -26.76
C ILE A 26 -90.72 35.45 -25.80
N LEU A 27 -90.98 36.55 -25.07
CA LEU A 27 -92.12 36.84 -24.17
C LEU A 27 -93.49 36.83 -24.88
N ALA A 28 -94.55 36.41 -24.17
CA ALA A 28 -95.66 37.29 -23.76
C ALA A 28 -96.67 36.57 -22.86
N ALA A 29 -97.24 37.27 -21.86
CA ALA A 29 -98.32 36.76 -21.02
C ALA A 29 -99.71 37.05 -21.62
N LEU A 30 -100.62 36.07 -21.58
CA LEU A 30 -102.05 36.17 -21.89
C LEU A 30 -102.85 35.14 -21.05
N SER A 31 -104.18 35.22 -21.05
CA SER A 31 -105.03 34.72 -19.95
C SER A 31 -105.67 33.33 -20.11
N LEU A 32 -105.72 32.60 -18.99
CA LEU A 32 -106.81 31.76 -18.41
C LEU A 32 -108.10 31.47 -19.24
N PRO A 33 -108.82 30.34 -18.98
CA PRO A 33 -108.41 29.08 -18.34
C PRO A 33 -109.03 27.77 -18.92
N ALA A 34 -108.52 26.62 -18.45
CA ALA A 34 -109.19 25.33 -18.17
C ALA A 34 -109.98 24.57 -19.26
N HIS A 35 -109.58 23.30 -19.46
CA HIS A 35 -110.43 22.10 -19.31
C HIS A 35 -109.57 20.98 -18.67
N SER A 36 -110.19 20.02 -17.97
CA SER A 36 -109.48 18.92 -17.32
C SER A 36 -108.92 17.92 -18.33
N ALA A 37 -107.71 17.43 -18.10
CA ALA A 37 -107.33 16.09 -18.53
C ALA A 37 -108.06 15.05 -17.66
N LEU A 38 -108.02 13.79 -18.10
CA LEU A 38 -107.91 12.67 -17.16
C LEU A 38 -106.41 12.42 -17.01
N ASP A 39 -105.99 12.14 -15.80
CA ASP A 39 -104.61 11.73 -15.52
C ASP A 39 -104.49 10.22 -15.83
N ASP A 40 -103.36 9.86 -16.44
CA ASP A 40 -103.08 8.67 -17.26
C ASP A 40 -101.54 8.58 -17.30
N LEU A 41 -100.97 7.87 -16.32
CA LEU A 41 -99.57 8.02 -15.89
C LEU A 41 -98.57 7.24 -16.76
N ASP A 42 -98.76 5.93 -16.96
CA ASP A 42 -97.90 5.09 -17.82
C ASP A 42 -98.14 5.32 -19.33
N ASN A 43 -99.35 5.75 -19.69
CA ASN A 43 -99.88 5.94 -21.05
C ASN A 43 -100.28 4.65 -21.80
N ASP A 44 -100.69 3.57 -21.11
CA ASP A 44 -101.42 2.41 -21.67
C ASP A 44 -102.73 2.84 -22.35
N GLY A 45 -103.43 3.83 -21.76
CA GLY A 45 -104.71 4.36 -22.23
C GLY A 45 -105.95 3.91 -21.42
N ILE A 46 -105.76 3.16 -20.33
CA ILE A 46 -106.57 3.23 -19.12
C ILE A 46 -106.24 4.57 -18.40
N ALA A 47 -106.97 4.94 -17.35
CA ALA A 47 -106.76 6.18 -16.62
C ALA A 47 -106.66 5.87 -15.12
N ASP A 48 -105.75 6.54 -14.41
CA ASP A 48 -105.31 6.28 -13.03
C ASP A 48 -106.41 5.77 -12.07
N ALA A 49 -107.59 6.40 -12.11
CA ALA A 49 -108.74 6.07 -11.26
C ALA A 49 -109.53 4.80 -11.66
N GLN A 50 -109.05 4.05 -12.65
CA GLN A 50 -109.55 2.75 -13.12
C GLN A 50 -108.43 1.71 -13.26
N ASP A 51 -107.17 2.11 -13.07
CA ASP A 51 -106.03 1.27 -13.42
C ASP A 51 -105.74 0.18 -12.38
N PRO A 52 -105.51 -1.08 -12.78
CA PRO A 52 -104.89 -2.07 -11.92
C PRO A 52 -103.39 -1.85 -11.66
N ASP A 53 -102.64 -1.15 -12.53
CA ASP A 53 -101.16 -1.04 -12.53
C ASP A 53 -100.81 0.31 -13.17
N ARG A 54 -100.58 1.36 -12.37
CA ARG A 54 -100.77 2.76 -12.85
C ARG A 54 -99.54 3.34 -13.54
N ASP A 55 -98.34 2.98 -13.12
CA ASP A 55 -97.09 3.48 -13.69
C ASP A 55 -96.45 2.47 -14.67
N GLY A 56 -97.05 1.28 -14.81
CA GLY A 56 -96.79 0.33 -15.89
C GLY A 56 -95.58 -0.55 -15.64
N ASP A 57 -95.18 -0.72 -14.38
CA ASP A 57 -93.99 -1.50 -14.00
C ASP A 57 -94.25 -3.01 -13.92
N GLY A 58 -95.52 -3.44 -13.86
CA GLY A 58 -95.96 -4.83 -13.84
C GLY A 58 -96.52 -5.31 -12.50
N LEU A 59 -96.35 -4.56 -11.41
CA LEU A 59 -97.02 -4.83 -10.13
C LEU A 59 -98.39 -4.12 -10.08
N PRO A 60 -99.45 -4.78 -9.58
CA PRO A 60 -100.75 -4.13 -9.51
C PRO A 60 -100.90 -3.26 -8.26
N ASN A 61 -101.36 -2.00 -8.43
CA ASN A 61 -101.65 -0.92 -7.45
C ASN A 61 -102.16 -1.31 -6.04
N PHE A 62 -102.71 -2.52 -5.88
CA PHE A 62 -103.17 -3.05 -4.59
C PHE A 62 -102.07 -3.79 -3.79
N LEU A 63 -100.97 -4.17 -4.46
CA LEU A 63 -99.88 -4.98 -3.94
C LEU A 63 -98.76 -4.07 -3.44
N GLU A 64 -98.33 -3.07 -4.21
CA GLU A 64 -97.43 -2.00 -3.71
C GLU A 64 -98.05 -1.33 -2.48
N ALA A 65 -99.32 -0.91 -2.57
CA ALA A 65 -100.05 -0.27 -1.47
C ALA A 65 -100.34 -1.21 -0.27
N ALA A 66 -100.07 -2.52 -0.40
CA ALA A 66 -100.12 -3.48 0.69
C ALA A 66 -98.73 -3.76 1.30
N ALA A 67 -97.66 -3.63 0.51
CA ALA A 67 -96.27 -3.75 0.96
C ALA A 67 -95.76 -2.45 1.61
N GLY A 68 -96.06 -1.28 1.00
CA GLY A 68 -95.75 0.05 1.53
C GLY A 68 -95.31 1.10 0.51
N PHE A 69 -95.18 0.73 -0.77
CA PHE A 69 -94.69 1.59 -1.87
C PHE A 69 -95.78 2.54 -2.40
N ASP A 70 -95.40 3.48 -3.28
CA ASP A 70 -96.28 4.56 -3.77
C ASP A 70 -96.74 4.24 -5.20
N PRO A 71 -98.03 3.87 -5.46
CA PRO A 71 -98.52 3.34 -6.76
C PRO A 71 -98.67 4.37 -7.90
N ASP A 72 -97.66 5.23 -8.00
CA ASP A 72 -97.53 6.39 -8.88
C ASP A 72 -96.02 6.63 -9.19
N VAL A 73 -95.13 5.67 -8.88
CA VAL A 73 -93.65 5.74 -8.93
C VAL A 73 -93.06 4.34 -9.21
N PRO A 74 -92.50 4.07 -10.41
CA PRO A 74 -91.82 2.79 -10.67
C PRO A 74 -90.60 2.63 -9.76
N ASP A 75 -90.69 1.77 -8.74
CA ASP A 75 -89.68 1.60 -7.69
C ASP A 75 -89.19 0.16 -7.47
N GLN A 76 -89.28 -0.68 -8.50
CA GLN A 76 -88.61 -1.98 -8.57
C GLN A 76 -87.15 -1.86 -8.99
N THR A 77 -86.25 -2.17 -8.06
CA THR A 77 -85.06 -2.98 -8.37
C THR A 77 -85.39 -4.44 -8.02
N ASP A 78 -84.82 -5.34 -8.83
CA ASP A 78 -85.05 -6.78 -8.93
C ASP A 78 -83.69 -7.30 -9.43
N ILE A 79 -82.77 -7.58 -8.50
CA ILE A 79 -81.33 -7.78 -8.79
C ILE A 79 -81.09 -9.13 -9.49
N ASP A 80 -81.75 -10.19 -9.05
CA ASP A 80 -81.62 -11.54 -9.63
C ASP A 80 -82.53 -11.75 -10.87
N GLY A 81 -83.70 -11.11 -10.91
CA GLY A 81 -84.71 -11.25 -11.97
C GLY A 81 -85.77 -12.32 -11.73
N ASP A 82 -86.01 -12.77 -10.49
CA ASP A 82 -87.10 -13.69 -10.10
C ASP A 82 -88.48 -13.06 -10.35
N GLY A 83 -88.60 -11.74 -10.14
CA GLY A 83 -89.85 -10.99 -10.16
C GLY A 83 -90.46 -10.71 -8.79
N ILE A 84 -89.68 -10.85 -7.72
CA ILE A 84 -89.93 -10.24 -6.40
C ILE A 84 -88.99 -9.02 -6.28
N PRO A 85 -89.48 -7.83 -5.91
CA PRO A 85 -88.60 -6.67 -5.73
C PRO A 85 -87.71 -6.80 -4.50
N ASP A 86 -86.45 -6.39 -4.61
CA ASP A 86 -85.41 -6.40 -3.56
C ASP A 86 -85.92 -6.00 -2.17
N SER A 87 -86.80 -5.00 -2.15
CA SER A 87 -87.35 -4.34 -0.98
C SER A 87 -88.34 -5.19 -0.16
N ILE A 88 -88.79 -6.32 -0.71
CA ILE A 88 -89.62 -7.33 -0.05
C ILE A 88 -89.12 -8.77 -0.23
N ASP A 89 -87.98 -8.98 -0.89
CA ASP A 89 -87.34 -10.29 -0.90
C ASP A 89 -86.66 -10.61 0.45
N ASP A 90 -86.66 -11.88 0.81
CA ASP A 90 -85.84 -12.43 1.88
C ASP A 90 -84.41 -12.79 1.38
N ASP A 91 -84.14 -12.85 0.06
CA ASP A 91 -82.90 -13.32 -0.61
C ASP A 91 -82.77 -12.62 -1.99
N MET A 92 -82.25 -11.39 -2.07
CA MET A 92 -82.52 -10.46 -3.21
C MET A 92 -81.60 -10.57 -4.44
N ASP A 93 -80.47 -11.26 -4.31
CA ASP A 93 -79.57 -11.56 -5.43
C ASP A 93 -79.50 -13.07 -5.76
N ASN A 94 -80.19 -13.90 -4.95
CA ASN A 94 -80.46 -15.32 -5.18
C ASN A 94 -79.20 -16.21 -5.19
N ASP A 95 -78.20 -15.84 -4.39
CA ASP A 95 -77.06 -16.70 -4.03
C ASP A 95 -77.51 -17.88 -3.11
N GLY A 96 -78.61 -17.69 -2.36
CA GLY A 96 -79.21 -18.67 -1.45
C GLY A 96 -78.99 -18.39 0.04
N VAL A 97 -78.39 -17.26 0.40
CA VAL A 97 -78.21 -16.78 1.78
C VAL A 97 -79.15 -15.60 2.04
N PRO A 98 -80.21 -15.77 2.85
CA PRO A 98 -81.16 -14.70 3.08
C PRO A 98 -80.56 -13.40 3.64
N ASN A 99 -81.00 -12.27 3.10
CA ASN A 99 -80.65 -10.84 3.32
C ASN A 99 -80.43 -10.36 4.78
N GLN A 100 -80.72 -11.21 5.77
CA GLN A 100 -80.56 -10.97 7.22
C GLN A 100 -79.37 -11.73 7.83
N LYS A 101 -78.59 -12.44 7.01
CA LYS A 101 -77.44 -13.27 7.40
C LYS A 101 -76.24 -13.11 6.48
N ASP A 102 -76.53 -12.79 5.23
CA ASP A 102 -75.59 -12.36 4.22
C ASP A 102 -74.94 -11.02 4.63
N ALA A 103 -73.66 -10.87 4.32
CA ALA A 103 -72.86 -9.66 4.51
C ALA A 103 -72.99 -8.66 3.34
N PHE A 104 -73.21 -9.13 2.10
CA PHE A 104 -73.36 -8.32 0.89
C PHE A 104 -74.62 -8.69 0.09
N PRO A 105 -75.85 -8.37 0.59
CA PRO A 105 -77.12 -8.71 -0.06
C PRO A 105 -77.45 -7.99 -1.37
N GLN A 106 -76.46 -7.69 -2.19
CA GLN A 106 -76.54 -7.12 -3.54
C GLN A 106 -75.42 -7.65 -4.47
N ASP A 107 -74.61 -8.61 -4.03
CA ASP A 107 -73.53 -9.23 -4.82
C ASP A 107 -73.59 -10.77 -4.70
N PRO A 108 -74.21 -11.48 -5.67
CA PRO A 108 -74.45 -12.93 -5.61
C PRO A 108 -73.18 -13.78 -5.82
N ASN A 109 -72.01 -13.19 -5.58
CA ASN A 109 -70.70 -13.84 -5.61
C ASN A 109 -70.06 -13.88 -4.21
N ASP A 110 -70.58 -13.14 -3.21
CA ASP A 110 -69.96 -13.05 -1.88
C ASP A 110 -71.01 -12.84 -0.77
N TRP A 111 -71.29 -13.89 0.03
CA TRP A 111 -72.30 -13.86 1.10
C TRP A 111 -71.72 -13.77 2.52
N LYS A 112 -70.39 -13.81 2.63
CA LYS A 112 -69.68 -13.98 3.90
C LYS A 112 -68.52 -13.00 3.98
N ASP A 113 -68.37 -12.46 5.18
CA ASP A 113 -67.37 -11.51 5.61
C ASP A 113 -66.87 -12.05 6.97
N THR A 114 -65.59 -12.43 7.05
CA THR A 114 -65.06 -13.23 8.18
C THR A 114 -64.44 -12.37 9.26
N ASP A 115 -63.77 -11.28 8.90
CA ASP A 115 -63.13 -10.34 9.83
C ASP A 115 -64.01 -9.10 10.14
N ALA A 116 -64.96 -8.77 9.24
CA ALA A 116 -65.83 -7.60 9.22
C ALA A 116 -65.22 -6.28 8.69
N ASP A 117 -64.28 -6.32 7.73
CA ASP A 117 -63.74 -5.14 7.03
C ASP A 117 -64.70 -4.56 5.96
N GLY A 118 -65.45 -5.43 5.26
CA GLY A 118 -66.34 -5.06 4.15
C GLY A 118 -65.88 -5.46 2.74
N VAL A 119 -64.93 -6.39 2.62
CA VAL A 119 -64.66 -7.24 1.44
C VAL A 119 -65.23 -8.65 1.71
N GLY A 120 -65.60 -9.38 0.65
CA GLY A 120 -66.19 -10.71 0.79
C GLY A 120 -65.17 -11.84 0.70
N ASP A 121 -65.43 -12.93 1.43
CA ASP A 121 -64.61 -14.15 1.53
C ASP A 121 -63.99 -14.66 0.22
N ASN A 122 -64.70 -14.55 -0.91
CA ASN A 122 -64.27 -15.04 -2.21
C ASN A 122 -63.40 -14.04 -3.00
N THR A 123 -63.36 -12.78 -2.57
CA THR A 123 -62.55 -11.70 -3.16
C THR A 123 -61.45 -11.16 -2.23
N ASP A 124 -61.49 -11.54 -0.95
CA ASP A 124 -60.57 -11.12 0.11
C ASP A 124 -59.18 -11.81 0.04
N GLN A 125 -58.17 -11.07 0.46
CA GLN A 125 -56.76 -11.46 0.50
C GLN A 125 -56.23 -11.69 1.93
N ASP A 126 -56.98 -11.34 2.99
CA ASP A 126 -56.66 -11.58 4.42
C ASP A 126 -57.95 -12.00 5.18
N LEU A 127 -58.34 -13.27 5.02
CA LEU A 127 -59.65 -13.82 5.40
C LEU A 127 -59.97 -13.78 6.91
N ASP A 128 -59.07 -13.32 7.77
CA ASP A 128 -59.36 -13.16 9.19
C ASP A 128 -58.82 -11.87 9.82
N GLY A 129 -58.35 -10.94 8.99
CA GLY A 129 -58.04 -9.55 9.32
C GLY A 129 -56.84 -9.40 10.25
N ASP A 130 -55.87 -10.32 10.17
CA ASP A 130 -54.70 -10.33 11.05
C ASP A 130 -53.48 -9.63 10.44
N GLY A 131 -53.54 -9.34 9.14
CA GLY A 131 -52.58 -8.55 8.37
C GLY A 131 -51.61 -9.38 7.53
N VAL A 132 -51.79 -10.70 7.42
CA VAL A 132 -50.95 -11.56 6.56
C VAL A 132 -51.77 -12.12 5.41
N GLY A 133 -51.21 -12.11 4.20
CA GLY A 133 -51.91 -12.61 3.02
C GLY A 133 -52.27 -14.11 3.09
N ASN A 134 -53.52 -14.42 2.75
CA ASN A 134 -54.13 -15.76 2.60
C ASN A 134 -53.25 -16.78 1.87
N GLU A 135 -52.42 -16.32 0.93
CA GLU A 135 -51.49 -17.14 0.16
C GLU A 135 -50.26 -17.56 0.98
N TYR A 136 -49.67 -16.63 1.73
CA TYR A 136 -48.48 -16.87 2.55
C TYR A 136 -48.79 -17.77 3.74
N GLU A 137 -49.94 -17.60 4.37
CA GLU A 137 -50.40 -18.51 5.43
C GLU A 137 -50.55 -19.94 4.93
N LYS A 138 -51.16 -20.15 3.75
CA LYS A 138 -51.28 -21.48 3.12
C LYS A 138 -49.91 -22.07 2.83
N LYS A 139 -49.00 -21.29 2.21
CA LYS A 139 -47.61 -21.67 1.93
C LYS A 139 -46.84 -22.09 3.19
N LEU A 140 -47.11 -21.45 4.33
CA LEU A 140 -46.45 -21.73 5.60
C LEU A 140 -47.21 -22.70 6.54
N GLY A 141 -48.36 -23.23 6.11
CA GLY A 141 -49.14 -24.24 6.85
C GLY A 141 -49.97 -23.70 8.02
N PHE A 142 -50.34 -22.42 7.98
CA PHE A 142 -51.24 -21.75 8.93
C PHE A 142 -52.72 -21.86 8.46
N ASP A 143 -53.66 -21.20 9.15
CA ASP A 143 -55.12 -21.49 9.09
C ASP A 143 -55.91 -20.19 8.81
N PRO A 144 -56.10 -19.80 7.53
CA PRO A 144 -56.58 -18.47 7.08
C PRO A 144 -58.06 -18.18 7.32
N MET A 145 -58.59 -18.64 8.46
CA MET A 145 -59.91 -18.33 8.98
C MET A 145 -59.83 -18.15 10.51
N ARG A 146 -58.63 -17.88 11.04
CA ARG A 146 -58.27 -17.68 12.44
C ARG A 146 -57.00 -16.84 12.62
N SER A 147 -57.18 -15.56 12.95
CA SER A 147 -56.21 -14.57 13.46
C SER A 147 -55.50 -14.92 14.80
N SER A 148 -55.61 -16.18 15.23
CA SER A 148 -54.83 -16.83 16.27
C SER A 148 -53.75 -17.77 15.71
N SER A 149 -53.69 -17.88 14.38
CA SER A 149 -52.85 -18.78 13.61
C SER A 149 -51.82 -18.04 12.76
N ARG A 150 -51.55 -16.76 13.04
CA ARG A 150 -50.54 -15.97 12.33
C ARG A 150 -49.16 -16.65 12.24
N PRO A 151 -48.45 -16.55 11.09
CA PRO A 151 -46.99 -16.65 11.08
C PRO A 151 -46.36 -15.47 11.85
N LYS A 152 -45.04 -15.34 11.79
CA LYS A 152 -44.42 -14.07 12.16
C LYS A 152 -44.37 -13.16 10.94
N ASP A 153 -44.68 -11.91 11.19
CA ASP A 153 -44.44 -10.74 10.35
C ASP A 153 -44.13 -9.62 11.36
N ARG A 154 -43.10 -8.81 11.07
CA ARG A 154 -42.47 -7.86 12.01
C ARG A 154 -42.89 -6.43 11.75
N ASP A 155 -42.73 -5.98 10.52
CA ASP A 155 -42.93 -4.62 10.01
C ASP A 155 -44.42 -4.33 9.71
N ARG A 156 -45.12 -5.36 9.18
CA ARG A 156 -46.52 -5.43 8.76
C ARG A 156 -46.84 -4.85 7.39
N ASP A 157 -46.05 -5.19 6.37
CA ASP A 157 -46.50 -5.11 4.97
C ASP A 157 -47.48 -6.24 4.59
N GLY A 158 -47.38 -7.38 5.27
CA GLY A 158 -48.22 -8.57 5.12
C GLY A 158 -47.55 -9.80 4.51
N ILE A 159 -46.23 -9.74 4.28
CA ILE A 159 -45.36 -10.86 3.96
C ILE A 159 -44.74 -11.40 5.28
N PRO A 160 -44.69 -12.72 5.52
CA PRO A 160 -44.08 -13.26 6.75
C PRO A 160 -42.54 -13.19 6.80
N ASP A 161 -41.97 -13.07 8.01
CA ASP A 161 -40.53 -13.15 8.40
C ASP A 161 -39.68 -14.20 7.66
N LEU A 162 -40.29 -15.24 7.07
CA LEU A 162 -39.61 -16.37 6.43
C LEU A 162 -39.63 -16.32 4.89
N LEU A 163 -40.44 -15.44 4.31
CA LEU A 163 -40.65 -15.27 2.86
C LEU A 163 -40.39 -13.81 2.41
N ASP A 164 -40.26 -12.89 3.36
CA ASP A 164 -40.03 -11.47 3.17
C ASP A 164 -38.57 -11.17 2.75
N PRO A 165 -38.34 -10.45 1.63
CA PRO A 165 -37.01 -9.98 1.22
C PRO A 165 -36.42 -8.83 2.05
N ASP A 166 -37.22 -8.12 2.87
CA ASP A 166 -36.89 -6.87 3.57
C ASP A 166 -37.59 -6.88 4.95
N MET A 167 -37.12 -7.76 5.85
CA MET A 167 -37.78 -8.27 7.07
C MET A 167 -38.14 -7.24 8.16
N ASP A 168 -37.81 -5.97 7.95
CA ASP A 168 -38.20 -4.87 8.82
C ASP A 168 -38.59 -3.57 8.06
N ASN A 169 -38.50 -3.57 6.73
CA ASN A 169 -39.06 -2.58 5.80
C ASN A 169 -38.44 -1.18 5.91
N ASP A 170 -37.11 -1.15 5.94
CA ASP A 170 -36.33 0.08 5.85
C ASP A 170 -35.96 0.44 4.38
N GLY A 171 -35.94 -0.57 3.49
CA GLY A 171 -35.63 -0.46 2.07
C GLY A 171 -34.32 -1.14 1.64
N VAL A 172 -33.59 -1.80 2.55
CA VAL A 172 -32.40 -2.61 2.25
C VAL A 172 -32.74 -4.10 2.34
N PRO A 173 -32.66 -4.88 1.24
CA PRO A 173 -32.99 -6.30 1.29
C PRO A 173 -32.05 -7.10 2.20
N ASN A 174 -32.59 -8.09 2.93
CA ASN A 174 -31.91 -8.90 3.97
C ASN A 174 -30.52 -9.47 3.62
N VAL A 175 -30.21 -9.58 2.33
CA VAL A 175 -28.94 -10.11 1.80
C VAL A 175 -27.82 -9.08 1.74
N ASN A 176 -28.15 -7.79 1.81
CA ASN A 176 -27.24 -6.65 1.79
C ASN A 176 -27.27 -5.83 3.10
N ASP A 177 -28.10 -6.25 4.05
CA ASP A 177 -28.35 -5.60 5.33
C ASP A 177 -27.57 -6.32 6.46
N ALA A 178 -26.91 -5.53 7.31
CA ALA A 178 -26.18 -6.02 8.49
C ALA A 178 -27.10 -6.41 9.66
N PHE A 179 -28.29 -5.82 9.77
CA PHE A 179 -29.27 -6.05 10.83
C PHE A 179 -30.71 -6.32 10.31
N PRO A 180 -31.00 -7.43 9.56
CA PRO A 180 -32.30 -7.76 8.91
C PRO A 180 -33.50 -8.04 9.84
N LEU A 181 -33.63 -7.25 10.90
CA LEU A 181 -34.52 -7.38 12.04
C LEU A 181 -34.71 -6.05 12.81
N ASP A 182 -33.93 -4.99 12.55
CA ASP A 182 -33.98 -3.70 13.26
C ASP A 182 -33.84 -2.47 12.33
N LYS A 183 -34.87 -2.24 11.49
CA LYS A 183 -35.22 -1.10 10.61
C LYS A 183 -34.68 0.32 10.85
N ASP A 184 -34.08 0.62 11.99
CA ASP A 184 -33.35 1.87 12.21
C ASP A 184 -31.83 1.71 11.96
N GLU A 185 -31.35 0.52 11.55
CA GLU A 185 -29.97 0.17 11.21
C GLU A 185 -29.88 -0.81 10.03
N TRP A 186 -29.04 -0.52 9.03
CA TRP A 186 -28.84 -1.38 7.85
C TRP A 186 -27.37 -1.74 7.54
N SER A 187 -26.43 -1.14 8.27
CA SER A 187 -24.98 -1.18 7.97
C SER A 187 -24.15 -1.19 9.25
N ASP A 188 -23.03 -1.90 9.19
CA ASP A 188 -22.07 -2.21 10.25
C ASP A 188 -20.66 -2.09 9.64
N LEU A 189 -20.15 -0.85 9.58
CA LEU A 189 -18.97 -0.50 8.80
C LEU A 189 -17.67 -1.09 9.37
N ASP A 190 -17.46 -1.04 10.69
CA ASP A 190 -16.27 -1.58 11.36
C ASP A 190 -16.39 -3.07 11.73
N ARG A 191 -17.63 -3.55 11.99
CA ARG A 191 -18.01 -4.92 12.41
C ARG A 191 -17.87 -5.21 13.91
N ASP A 192 -18.06 -4.20 14.76
CA ASP A 192 -18.37 -4.32 16.19
C ASP A 192 -19.69 -5.10 16.44
N GLY A 193 -20.69 -4.89 15.58
CA GLY A 193 -22.06 -5.36 15.77
C GLY A 193 -23.01 -4.32 16.39
N THR A 194 -22.62 -3.04 16.34
CA THR A 194 -23.46 -1.86 16.51
C THR A 194 -23.76 -1.28 15.11
N GLY A 195 -24.90 -0.61 14.93
CA GLY A 195 -25.31 -0.09 13.62
C GLY A 195 -24.87 1.35 13.36
N ASP A 196 -24.53 1.66 12.11
CA ASP A 196 -23.98 2.94 11.65
C ASP A 196 -24.77 4.20 12.07
N ASN A 197 -26.06 4.10 12.42
CA ASN A 197 -26.90 5.23 12.87
C ASN A 197 -26.91 5.42 14.40
N THR A 198 -26.59 4.40 15.17
CA THR A 198 -26.45 4.46 16.65
C THR A 198 -25.01 4.42 17.12
N ASP A 199 -24.05 4.09 16.26
CA ASP A 199 -22.64 4.12 16.62
C ASP A 199 -22.12 5.54 16.90
N SER A 200 -21.18 5.60 17.82
CA SER A 200 -20.37 6.76 18.19
C SER A 200 -19.02 6.82 17.47
N ASP A 201 -18.52 5.73 16.89
CA ASP A 201 -17.21 5.57 16.20
C ASP A 201 -17.44 4.57 15.05
N ARG A 202 -17.91 5.06 13.89
CA ARG A 202 -18.54 4.20 12.87
C ARG A 202 -17.53 3.31 12.13
N ASP A 203 -16.31 3.79 11.90
CA ASP A 203 -15.31 3.06 11.11
C ASP A 203 -14.26 2.32 11.97
N GLY A 204 -14.36 2.47 13.31
CA GLY A 204 -13.59 1.73 14.29
C GLY A 204 -12.10 2.09 14.27
N ASP A 205 -11.79 3.38 14.15
CA ASP A 205 -10.42 3.89 14.30
C ASP A 205 -10.06 4.28 15.76
N GLY A 206 -11.08 4.58 16.58
CA GLY A 206 -10.95 4.98 17.99
C GLY A 206 -11.43 6.39 18.29
N VAL A 207 -11.64 7.24 17.28
CA VAL A 207 -12.12 8.62 17.43
C VAL A 207 -13.64 8.68 17.21
N GLY A 208 -14.35 9.31 18.13
CA GLY A 208 -15.81 9.41 18.00
C GLY A 208 -16.26 10.33 16.84
N ASN A 209 -17.24 9.88 16.06
CA ASN A 209 -17.90 10.55 14.93
C ASN A 209 -18.12 12.07 15.12
N THR A 210 -18.49 12.50 16.33
CA THR A 210 -18.73 13.93 16.64
C THR A 210 -17.47 14.75 16.81
N PHE A 211 -16.36 14.15 17.24
CA PHE A 211 -15.06 14.82 17.31
C PHE A 211 -14.45 14.94 15.91
N GLU A 212 -14.67 13.96 15.05
CA GLU A 212 -14.30 14.02 13.63
C GLU A 212 -15.04 15.12 12.85
N GLU A 213 -16.37 15.23 13.02
CA GLU A 213 -17.15 16.36 12.46
C GLU A 213 -16.61 17.74 12.93
N GLU A 214 -16.09 17.83 14.17
CA GLU A 214 -15.51 19.07 14.71
C GLU A 214 -14.04 19.30 14.30
N ALA A 215 -13.26 18.23 14.08
CA ALA A 215 -11.90 18.28 13.53
C ALA A 215 -11.88 18.55 12.02
N GLY A 216 -12.93 18.12 11.30
CA GLY A 216 -13.07 18.22 9.85
C GLY A 216 -12.53 17.02 9.07
N THR A 217 -12.50 15.84 9.70
CA THR A 217 -12.20 14.53 9.10
C THR A 217 -13.52 13.85 8.63
N ASP A 218 -13.48 12.59 8.21
CA ASP A 218 -14.57 11.92 7.47
C ASP A 218 -14.97 10.61 8.18
N PRO A 219 -16.04 10.60 9.01
CA PRO A 219 -16.42 9.49 9.91
C PRO A 219 -17.13 8.32 9.21
N ASP A 220 -16.69 8.06 7.98
CA ASP A 220 -17.00 6.92 7.13
C ASP A 220 -15.68 6.32 6.53
N ASP A 221 -14.48 6.83 6.91
CA ASP A 221 -13.17 6.40 6.41
C ASP A 221 -12.10 6.41 7.52
N ARG A 222 -11.84 5.22 8.07
CA ARG A 222 -10.83 4.87 9.11
C ARG A 222 -9.36 5.24 8.84
N PHE A 223 -9.08 5.92 7.73
CA PHE A 223 -7.79 6.48 7.37
C PHE A 223 -7.79 8.02 7.37
N SER A 224 -8.94 8.63 7.66
CA SER A 224 -9.19 10.07 7.84
C SER A 224 -8.85 10.54 9.26
N ALA A 225 -8.94 9.62 10.25
CA ALA A 225 -8.40 9.68 11.60
C ALA A 225 -7.63 10.97 11.95
N PRO A 226 -8.21 11.89 12.74
CA PRO A 226 -7.44 13.02 13.26
C PRO A 226 -6.37 12.51 14.22
N ALA A 227 -5.33 13.30 14.46
CA ALA A 227 -4.31 12.93 15.44
C ALA A 227 -4.92 12.84 16.83
N ASP A 228 -4.67 11.73 17.51
CA ASP A 228 -4.95 11.45 18.92
C ASP A 228 -3.68 10.79 19.48
N THR A 229 -3.04 11.48 20.43
CA THR A 229 -1.67 11.20 20.88
C THR A 229 -1.63 10.24 22.07
N ASP A 230 -2.52 10.38 23.06
CA ASP A 230 -2.61 9.48 24.23
C ASP A 230 -3.56 8.28 24.02
N ARG A 231 -4.57 8.44 23.13
CA ARG A 231 -5.62 7.48 22.79
C ARG A 231 -6.75 7.35 23.81
N ASP A 232 -7.17 8.46 24.41
CA ASP A 232 -8.44 8.54 25.16
C ASP A 232 -9.69 8.65 24.27
N GLY A 233 -9.53 9.01 22.98
CA GLY A 233 -10.60 9.19 22.00
C GLY A 233 -10.98 10.65 21.71
N ILE A 234 -10.27 11.62 22.30
CA ILE A 234 -10.37 13.06 22.00
C ILE A 234 -9.18 13.47 21.11
N PRO A 235 -9.42 14.04 19.91
CA PRO A 235 -8.31 14.47 19.04
C PRO A 235 -7.46 15.61 19.61
N ASP A 236 -6.18 15.61 19.26
CA ASP A 236 -5.12 16.62 19.52
C ASP A 236 -5.57 18.10 19.44
N LEU A 237 -6.55 18.39 18.59
CA LEU A 237 -7.06 19.75 18.32
C LEU A 237 -8.14 20.21 19.31
N LEU A 238 -8.76 19.25 20.02
CA LEU A 238 -9.91 19.42 20.91
C LEU A 238 -9.58 19.03 22.36
N ASP A 239 -8.46 18.34 22.59
CA ASP A 239 -7.98 17.98 23.92
C ASP A 239 -7.24 19.12 24.64
N ASP A 240 -7.40 19.15 25.96
CA ASP A 240 -6.70 20.02 26.91
C ASP A 240 -5.46 19.33 27.55
N ASP A 241 -5.25 18.00 27.43
CA ASP A 241 -4.23 17.19 28.17
C ASP A 241 -3.60 16.08 27.26
N ARG A 242 -3.03 16.49 26.12
CA ARG A 242 -2.92 15.71 24.85
C ARG A 242 -2.10 14.43 24.86
N ASP A 243 -1.22 14.24 25.83
CA ASP A 243 -0.45 13.01 25.99
C ASP A 243 -0.83 12.20 27.25
N GLY A 244 -1.84 12.66 27.99
CA GLY A 244 -2.44 11.93 29.12
C GLY A 244 -1.57 11.84 30.37
N ASP A 245 -0.48 12.61 30.48
CA ASP A 245 0.36 12.64 31.69
C ASP A 245 -0.34 13.29 32.90
N GLY A 246 -1.29 14.23 32.65
CA GLY A 246 -2.08 14.93 33.66
C GLY A 246 -1.72 16.41 33.84
N PHE A 247 -0.83 16.97 33.01
CA PHE A 247 -0.52 18.39 32.92
C PHE A 247 -1.06 18.99 31.60
N ALA A 248 -2.10 19.80 31.71
CA ALA A 248 -2.75 20.40 30.55
C ALA A 248 -1.81 21.20 29.61
N ASN A 249 -2.14 21.17 28.31
CA ASN A 249 -1.44 21.76 27.17
C ASN A 249 -1.09 23.27 27.29
N ASP A 250 -1.61 24.00 28.30
CA ASP A 250 -1.32 25.42 28.58
C ASP A 250 -0.36 25.66 29.77
N VAL A 251 -0.01 24.61 30.52
CA VAL A 251 0.97 24.63 31.62
C VAL A 251 2.15 23.71 31.42
N ASP A 252 1.99 22.67 30.58
CA ASP A 252 3.06 21.80 30.15
C ASP A 252 3.99 22.46 29.10
N LEU A 253 5.26 22.05 29.09
CA LEU A 253 6.30 22.41 28.14
C LEU A 253 6.50 21.38 27.01
N TYR A 254 6.02 20.14 27.15
CA TYR A 254 6.22 19.06 26.18
C TYR A 254 4.93 18.29 25.80
N PRO A 255 3.84 18.93 25.28
CA PRO A 255 2.49 18.33 25.27
C PRO A 255 2.24 17.31 24.13
N ASP A 256 3.28 16.54 23.80
CA ASP A 256 3.40 15.46 22.82
C ASP A 256 4.15 14.25 23.45
N ASN A 257 4.45 14.26 24.75
CA ASN A 257 5.40 13.36 25.43
C ASN A 257 5.04 13.06 26.90
N SER A 258 4.19 12.05 27.11
CA SER A 258 3.63 11.58 28.39
C SER A 258 4.61 11.07 29.47
N ALA A 259 5.90 11.37 29.32
CA ALA A 259 6.95 11.12 30.29
C ALA A 259 7.54 12.42 30.89
N ALA A 260 7.24 13.59 30.33
CA ALA A 260 7.93 14.85 30.55
C ALA A 260 6.95 16.03 30.61
N TRP A 261 6.94 16.78 31.71
CA TRP A 261 6.05 17.95 31.88
C TRP A 261 6.79 19.25 32.29
N ALA A 262 8.10 19.17 32.51
CA ALA A 262 8.91 20.25 33.07
C ALA A 262 10.34 20.21 32.51
N ASP A 263 10.91 21.42 32.43
CA ASP A 263 12.28 21.77 32.08
C ASP A 263 12.58 23.00 32.96
N THR A 264 13.36 22.78 34.01
CA THR A 264 13.51 23.69 35.15
C THR A 264 14.56 24.79 34.93
N ASP A 265 15.58 24.54 34.09
CA ASP A 265 16.60 25.53 33.74
C ASP A 265 16.30 26.28 32.41
N GLY A 266 15.68 25.59 31.43
CA GLY A 266 15.34 26.08 30.10
C GLY A 266 16.29 25.66 28.97
N ASP A 267 17.08 24.58 29.11
CA ASP A 267 17.99 24.06 28.07
C ASP A 267 17.23 23.31 26.94
N GLY A 268 16.08 22.70 27.26
CA GLY A 268 15.26 21.92 26.34
C GLY A 268 15.32 20.39 26.52
N ILE A 269 15.98 19.90 27.56
CA ILE A 269 15.87 18.51 28.06
C ILE A 269 14.87 18.48 29.24
N PRO A 270 13.97 17.48 29.34
CA PRO A 270 13.05 17.39 30.48
C PRO A 270 13.73 17.01 31.81
N ASP A 271 13.22 17.54 32.93
CA ASP A 271 13.68 17.30 34.32
C ASP A 271 13.93 15.81 34.67
N ASN A 272 13.20 14.89 34.01
CA ASN A 272 13.25 13.44 34.24
C ASN A 272 14.21 12.67 33.34
N GLU A 273 14.72 13.29 32.27
CA GLU A 273 15.76 12.73 31.38
C GLU A 273 17.10 13.48 31.52
N ASP A 274 17.07 14.70 32.05
CA ASP A 274 18.24 15.57 32.24
C ASP A 274 19.24 15.01 33.28
N PRO A 275 20.54 14.91 32.93
CA PRO A 275 21.61 14.68 33.88
C PRO A 275 21.81 15.79 34.95
N ASP A 276 21.42 17.04 34.74
CA ASP A 276 21.69 18.23 35.60
C ASP A 276 20.51 19.23 35.55
N ALA A 277 19.39 18.89 36.18
CA ALA A 277 18.07 19.48 35.93
C ALA A 277 17.82 20.89 36.50
N ASP A 278 18.85 21.53 37.06
CA ASP A 278 18.84 22.97 37.33
C ASP A 278 20.06 23.72 36.77
N ASN A 279 20.91 23.01 36.02
CA ASN A 279 22.08 23.52 35.29
C ASN A 279 23.02 24.34 36.19
N ASP A 280 23.23 23.86 37.42
CA ASP A 280 24.22 24.44 38.32
C ASP A 280 25.65 23.97 37.98
N GLY A 281 25.78 22.86 37.24
CA GLY A 281 27.02 22.19 36.84
C GLY A 281 27.25 20.83 37.47
N ILE A 282 26.45 20.40 38.46
CA ILE A 282 26.68 19.17 39.24
C ILE A 282 25.58 18.12 38.97
N PRO A 283 25.86 17.03 38.23
CA PRO A 283 24.85 16.07 37.84
C PRO A 283 23.99 15.48 38.96
N ASN A 284 22.69 15.38 38.69
CA ASN A 284 21.58 14.82 39.47
C ASN A 284 21.94 13.51 40.21
N VAL A 285 22.81 12.68 39.65
CA VAL A 285 23.28 11.42 40.25
C VAL A 285 24.19 11.62 41.47
N PHE A 286 25.05 12.64 41.48
CA PHE A 286 25.91 12.99 42.62
C PHE A 286 25.12 13.73 43.68
N GLU A 287 24.29 14.67 43.25
CA GLU A 287 23.28 15.37 44.01
C GLU A 287 22.43 14.42 44.89
N MET A 288 21.76 13.45 44.25
CA MET A 288 20.98 12.40 44.95
C MET A 288 21.81 11.55 45.91
N HIS A 289 23.13 11.41 45.67
CA HIS A 289 24.03 10.65 46.54
C HIS A 289 24.42 11.44 47.79
N LEU A 290 24.65 12.75 47.64
CA LEU A 290 25.08 13.66 48.71
C LEU A 290 23.88 14.20 49.51
N GLY A 291 22.68 14.13 48.95
CA GLY A 291 21.43 14.53 49.60
C GLY A 291 21.11 16.01 49.45
N THR A 292 21.59 16.59 48.35
CA THR A 292 21.32 17.95 47.87
C THR A 292 20.06 17.96 46.99
N GLY A 293 19.84 18.96 46.11
CA GLY A 293 18.48 19.31 45.66
C GLY A 293 18.32 19.63 44.18
N VAL A 294 18.18 18.58 43.35
CA VAL A 294 18.11 18.46 41.88
C VAL A 294 17.14 19.36 41.07
N LEU A 295 16.57 20.41 41.67
CA LEU A 295 15.67 21.41 41.07
C LEU A 295 15.77 22.76 41.83
N ASP A 296 16.92 23.06 42.45
CA ASP A 296 17.20 24.23 43.29
C ASP A 296 18.72 24.55 43.24
N PRO A 297 19.20 25.35 42.25
CA PRO A 297 20.63 25.52 41.92
C PRO A 297 21.43 26.34 42.97
N GLU A 298 20.82 26.65 44.11
CA GLU A 298 21.48 27.20 45.31
C GLU A 298 21.69 26.12 46.40
N SER A 299 21.31 24.86 46.14
CA SER A 299 21.21 23.75 47.10
C SER A 299 22.33 22.71 46.96
N LYS A 300 23.45 23.09 46.33
CA LYS A 300 24.41 22.15 45.73
C LYS A 300 25.60 21.68 46.58
N PRO A 301 26.35 20.65 46.14
CA PRO A 301 27.59 20.20 46.78
C PRO A 301 28.73 21.24 46.80
N SER A 302 29.86 20.83 47.37
CA SER A 302 31.12 21.56 47.25
C SER A 302 31.86 21.02 46.04
N ASP A 303 32.37 21.94 45.25
CA ASP A 303 33.05 21.81 43.96
C ASP A 303 33.98 23.04 43.92
N ILE A 304 35.31 22.82 43.81
CA ILE A 304 36.34 23.83 44.05
C ILE A 304 36.89 24.43 42.75
N ASP A 305 37.05 23.62 41.70
CA ASP A 305 37.59 24.04 40.41
C ASP A 305 36.47 24.43 39.40
N GLY A 306 35.31 23.77 39.50
CA GLY A 306 34.14 23.95 38.64
C GLY A 306 34.05 22.98 37.45
N ASP A 307 34.65 21.79 37.52
CA ASP A 307 34.51 20.76 36.46
C ASP A 307 33.15 20.02 36.48
N GLY A 308 32.43 20.08 37.61
CA GLY A 308 31.14 19.41 37.85
C GLY A 308 31.21 18.11 38.66
N MET A 309 32.40 17.66 39.05
CA MET A 309 32.64 16.57 40.00
C MET A 309 32.77 17.13 41.44
N PRO A 310 31.87 16.80 42.37
CA PRO A 310 32.00 17.28 43.75
C PRO A 310 33.27 16.79 44.47
N ASP A 311 33.84 17.63 45.34
CA ASP A 311 35.07 17.43 46.16
C ASP A 311 35.23 16.03 46.81
N TYR A 312 34.11 15.32 46.99
CA TYR A 312 34.04 14.02 47.66
C TYR A 312 34.36 12.83 46.73
N PHE A 313 34.17 12.99 45.43
CA PHE A 313 34.38 11.96 44.41
C PHE A 313 35.55 12.25 43.48
N ASP A 314 35.99 13.50 43.46
CA ASP A 314 37.02 14.01 42.58
C ASP A 314 38.45 13.48 42.87
N SER A 315 39.24 13.45 41.80
CA SER A 315 40.64 13.04 41.74
C SER A 315 41.63 14.20 41.56
N ASP A 316 41.21 15.44 41.27
CA ASP A 316 42.05 16.59 40.89
C ASP A 316 41.43 17.91 41.43
N LEU A 317 41.57 18.18 42.74
CA LEU A 317 40.64 19.03 43.52
C LEU A 317 40.65 20.53 43.20
N ASP A 318 41.61 20.98 42.40
CA ASP A 318 41.71 22.37 41.94
C ASP A 318 41.88 22.50 40.42
N GLY A 319 41.76 21.38 39.68
CA GLY A 319 41.64 21.34 38.21
C GLY A 319 42.92 21.69 37.45
N ASP A 320 44.11 21.61 38.06
CA ASP A 320 45.37 21.95 37.40
C ASP A 320 45.90 20.85 36.45
N GLY A 321 45.39 19.62 36.61
CA GLY A 321 45.73 18.46 35.79
C GLY A 321 46.62 17.42 36.49
N VAL A 322 46.84 17.54 37.81
CA VAL A 322 47.68 16.63 38.60
C VAL A 322 46.88 15.96 39.73
N ASP A 323 46.55 14.67 39.57
CA ASP A 323 45.94 13.80 40.59
C ASP A 323 46.28 14.20 42.04
N ASN A 324 45.26 14.37 42.90
CA ASN A 324 45.25 14.59 44.37
C ASN A 324 46.17 13.66 45.21
N SER A 325 46.84 12.70 44.59
CA SER A 325 47.77 11.73 45.19
C SER A 325 49.21 11.81 44.68
N ALA A 326 49.45 12.62 43.65
CA ALA A 326 50.75 12.96 43.07
C ALA A 326 51.11 14.42 43.34
N ASP A 327 50.12 15.32 43.34
CA ASP A 327 50.27 16.73 43.73
C ASP A 327 50.64 16.91 45.22
N VAL A 328 51.36 18.00 45.49
CA VAL A 328 51.83 18.47 46.79
C VAL A 328 50.85 19.46 47.46
N PHE A 329 50.01 20.18 46.71
CA PHE A 329 49.14 21.25 47.23
C PHE A 329 47.62 21.14 46.90
N PRO A 330 46.92 19.99 47.07
CA PRO A 330 45.67 19.72 46.32
C PRO A 330 44.46 20.52 46.86
N SER A 331 44.37 21.78 46.42
CA SER A 331 43.48 22.88 46.79
C SER A 331 43.99 24.30 46.35
N ASP A 332 45.10 24.41 45.61
CA ASP A 332 45.74 25.67 45.16
C ASP A 332 46.42 25.50 43.78
N GLY A 333 45.63 25.21 42.74
CA GLY A 333 46.03 24.94 41.34
C GLY A 333 46.74 26.07 40.57
N GLU A 334 47.41 26.99 41.27
CA GLU A 334 48.57 27.71 40.75
C GLU A 334 49.89 26.93 40.99
N GLU A 335 49.92 25.82 41.76
CA GLU A 335 51.14 25.20 42.32
C GLU A 335 51.05 23.65 42.47
N TRP A 336 51.57 22.84 41.53
CA TRP A 336 51.50 21.35 41.60
C TRP A 336 52.75 20.63 42.17
N VAL A 337 53.91 21.30 42.17
CA VAL A 337 55.22 20.70 42.52
C VAL A 337 56.03 21.65 43.40
N ASP A 338 56.80 21.06 44.32
CA ASP A 338 57.73 21.64 45.29
C ASP A 338 59.05 20.88 45.12
N THR A 339 59.94 21.38 44.25
CA THR A 339 61.13 20.66 43.77
C THR A 339 62.21 20.49 44.85
N ASP A 340 62.43 21.49 45.71
CA ASP A 340 63.42 21.41 46.81
C ASP A 340 62.83 20.91 48.15
N GLY A 341 61.52 21.10 48.39
CA GLY A 341 60.82 20.73 49.62
C GLY A 341 60.73 21.86 50.67
N ASP A 342 60.87 23.13 50.30
CA ASP A 342 60.66 24.31 51.17
C ASP A 342 59.19 24.45 51.61
N GLY A 343 58.26 24.15 50.69
CA GLY A 343 56.83 24.40 50.84
C GLY A 343 56.33 25.69 50.15
N ILE A 344 57.08 26.17 49.15
CA ILE A 344 56.63 27.08 48.09
C ILE A 344 56.58 26.25 46.80
N GLY A 345 55.60 26.50 45.92
CA GLY A 345 55.51 25.80 44.65
C GLY A 345 56.42 26.40 43.56
N ASP A 346 56.85 25.56 42.62
CA ASP A 346 57.80 25.90 41.56
C ASP A 346 57.32 27.07 40.66
N ASN A 347 56.02 27.38 40.60
CA ASN A 347 55.52 28.49 39.78
C ASN A 347 55.72 29.86 40.43
N ARG A 348 55.99 29.89 41.74
CA ARG A 348 56.16 31.10 42.54
C ARG A 348 57.54 31.18 43.23
N ASP A 349 58.30 30.10 43.27
CA ASP A 349 59.65 30.11 43.84
C ASP A 349 60.70 30.76 42.91
N PRO A 350 61.56 31.69 43.42
CA PRO A 350 62.63 32.34 42.65
C PRO A 350 64.00 31.62 42.64
N ASP A 351 64.16 30.49 43.33
CA ASP A 351 65.40 29.70 43.55
C ASP A 351 65.00 28.21 43.71
N ARG A 352 64.36 27.66 42.66
CA ARG A 352 63.51 26.44 42.67
C ARG A 352 64.17 25.14 43.15
N ASP A 353 65.48 25.03 43.04
CA ASP A 353 66.26 23.87 43.46
C ASP A 353 67.17 24.16 44.68
N ASN A 354 67.13 25.40 45.18
CA ASN A 354 67.91 25.94 46.29
C ASN A 354 69.44 25.85 46.10
N ASP A 355 69.93 25.90 44.85
CA ASP A 355 71.37 25.87 44.55
C ASP A 355 72.11 27.16 44.99
N GLY A 356 71.40 28.30 45.03
CA GLY A 356 71.90 29.62 45.38
C GLY A 356 72.00 30.66 44.23
N PHE A 357 71.66 30.27 43.00
CA PHE A 357 71.34 31.17 41.88
C PHE A 357 69.82 31.27 41.74
N SER A 358 69.33 32.42 41.29
CA SER A 358 67.90 32.62 41.04
C SER A 358 67.54 32.31 39.59
N ASN A 359 66.35 31.78 39.31
CA ASN A 359 65.88 31.36 37.98
C ASN A 359 66.14 32.42 36.87
N ASP A 360 66.02 33.73 37.18
CA ASP A 360 66.34 34.86 36.27
C ASP A 360 67.80 34.85 35.77
N VAL A 361 68.75 34.53 36.65
CA VAL A 361 70.20 34.46 36.36
C VAL A 361 70.52 33.20 35.57
N GLU A 362 69.88 32.09 35.93
CA GLU A 362 70.05 30.79 35.29
C GLU A 362 69.53 30.77 33.86
N GLN A 363 68.31 31.30 33.65
CA GLN A 363 67.75 31.54 32.32
C GLN A 363 68.61 32.49 31.47
N THR A 364 69.35 33.41 32.12
CA THR A 364 70.30 34.30 31.42
C THR A 364 71.61 33.58 31.07
N ALA A 365 72.07 32.64 31.90
CA ALA A 365 73.30 31.87 31.72
C ALA A 365 73.14 30.58 30.91
N GLY A 366 71.90 30.08 30.74
CA GLY A 366 71.60 28.81 30.08
C GLY A 366 71.80 27.57 30.96
N SER A 367 71.74 27.72 32.29
CA SER A 367 71.61 26.58 33.21
C SER A 367 70.15 26.11 33.37
N ASP A 368 69.92 25.08 34.17
CA ASP A 368 68.64 24.37 34.30
C ASP A 368 68.10 24.58 35.71
N ASP A 369 67.08 25.43 35.87
CA ASP A 369 66.55 25.93 37.16
C ASP A 369 65.73 24.87 37.93
N LEU A 370 66.05 23.60 37.73
CA LEU A 370 65.46 22.41 38.36
C LEU A 370 66.52 21.31 38.65
N ASP A 371 67.82 21.51 38.39
CA ASP A 371 68.90 20.57 38.73
C ASP A 371 70.04 21.28 39.49
N PRO A 372 70.18 21.06 40.82
CA PRO A 372 71.14 21.80 41.66
C PRO A 372 72.60 21.37 41.50
N GLU A 373 72.94 20.63 40.44
CA GLU A 373 74.32 20.45 39.95
C GLU A 373 74.57 21.21 38.61
N SER A 374 73.53 21.75 37.97
CA SER A 374 73.54 22.50 36.69
C SER A 374 73.78 23.99 36.92
N LYS A 375 75.04 24.40 37.13
CA LYS A 375 75.35 25.79 37.54
C LYS A 375 75.79 26.69 36.38
N PRO A 376 75.47 27.99 36.40
CA PRO A 376 76.05 29.00 35.51
C PRO A 376 77.58 28.91 35.39
N ARG A 377 78.11 29.20 34.20
CA ARG A 377 79.56 29.20 33.94
C ARG A 377 80.21 30.45 34.55
N ASP A 378 81.38 30.23 35.16
CA ASP A 378 82.26 31.20 35.80
C ASP A 378 83.71 30.77 35.46
N LEU A 379 84.31 31.47 34.49
CA LEU A 379 85.54 31.07 33.82
C LEU A 379 86.78 31.38 34.67
N ASP A 380 86.97 32.62 35.13
CA ASP A 380 88.13 33.04 35.94
C ASP A 380 88.00 32.66 37.45
N LYS A 381 86.77 32.58 37.98
CA LYS A 381 86.40 32.37 39.41
C LYS A 381 86.54 33.58 40.34
N ASP A 382 86.23 34.77 39.85
CA ASP A 382 85.85 35.97 40.64
C ASP A 382 84.53 35.74 41.41
N GLY A 383 83.54 35.13 40.77
CA GLY A 383 82.19 34.91 41.29
C GLY A 383 81.10 35.79 40.67
N ILE A 384 81.42 36.52 39.60
CA ILE A 384 80.47 36.92 38.54
C ILE A 384 80.32 35.72 37.57
N VAL A 385 79.20 35.63 36.86
CA VAL A 385 78.98 34.60 35.83
C VAL A 385 79.35 35.15 34.46
N ASP A 386 79.89 34.31 33.56
CA ASP A 386 80.43 34.68 32.24
C ASP A 386 79.56 35.70 31.47
N VAL A 387 78.23 35.48 31.45
CA VAL A 387 77.24 36.32 30.73
C VAL A 387 77.00 37.71 31.37
N LEU A 388 77.58 37.99 32.54
CA LEU A 388 77.50 39.26 33.27
C LEU A 388 78.88 39.89 33.55
N ASP A 389 79.98 39.33 33.01
CA ASP A 389 81.33 39.89 33.17
C ASP A 389 81.77 40.78 31.99
N ASP A 390 82.64 41.74 32.27
CA ASP A 390 83.30 42.64 31.32
C ASP A 390 84.75 42.19 30.97
N ASP A 391 85.35 41.25 31.74
CA ASP A 391 86.76 40.77 31.68
C ASP A 391 86.77 39.24 31.97
N MET A 392 86.20 38.44 31.05
CA MET A 392 85.66 37.09 31.35
C MET A 392 86.71 36.00 31.62
N ASP A 393 87.93 36.12 31.07
CA ASP A 393 89.03 35.18 31.31
C ASP A 393 90.09 35.71 32.30
N GLY A 394 89.98 36.99 32.70
CA GLY A 394 90.83 37.66 33.67
C GLY A 394 92.23 38.06 33.18
N ASP A 395 92.47 38.12 31.86
CA ASP A 395 93.76 38.57 31.30
C ASP A 395 94.06 40.07 31.57
N SER A 396 93.02 40.91 31.73
CA SER A 396 93.03 42.39 31.85
C SER A 396 92.88 43.24 30.58
N TYR A 397 92.59 42.66 29.41
CA TYR A 397 91.82 43.30 28.34
C TYR A 397 90.30 43.12 28.62
N LEU A 398 89.44 43.90 27.96
CA LEU A 398 87.99 43.80 28.17
C LEU A 398 87.35 43.03 27.01
N ASN A 399 86.22 42.37 27.28
CA ASN A 399 85.42 41.64 26.29
C ASN A 399 84.98 42.50 25.07
N GLU A 400 85.09 43.84 25.14
CA GLU A 400 84.83 44.78 24.04
C GLU A 400 86.07 45.27 23.25
N ASP A 401 87.28 45.05 23.78
CA ASP A 401 88.57 45.49 23.21
C ASP A 401 89.51 44.30 22.87
N ASP A 402 89.17 43.07 23.27
CA ASP A 402 89.91 41.83 22.97
C ASP A 402 89.34 41.05 21.76
N ALA A 403 90.20 40.30 21.07
CA ALA A 403 89.84 39.39 19.98
C ALA A 403 89.45 37.98 20.47
N PHE A 404 89.96 37.53 21.63
CA PHE A 404 89.76 36.19 22.20
C PHE A 404 89.30 36.20 23.67
N PRO A 405 88.13 36.77 24.04
CA PRO A 405 87.68 36.91 25.44
C PRO A 405 87.43 35.63 26.27
N GLU A 406 87.82 34.45 25.78
CA GLU A 406 87.79 33.17 26.51
C GLU A 406 89.20 32.53 26.67
N ASP A 407 90.27 33.11 26.13
CA ASP A 407 91.65 32.59 26.24
C ASP A 407 92.68 33.68 26.60
N ALA A 408 92.92 33.81 27.92
CA ALA A 408 93.90 34.67 28.57
C ALA A 408 95.39 34.40 28.22
N SER A 409 95.67 33.86 27.03
CA SER A 409 97.00 33.78 26.43
C SER A 409 97.11 34.42 25.03
N GLU A 410 96.00 34.80 24.40
CA GLU A 410 95.95 35.53 23.12
C GLU A 410 95.04 36.77 23.25
N TRP A 411 95.43 37.91 22.66
CA TRP A 411 94.70 39.19 22.78
C TRP A 411 94.72 40.01 21.48
N ALA A 412 95.24 39.42 20.39
CA ALA A 412 95.51 40.09 19.13
C ALA A 412 95.43 39.10 17.97
N ASP A 413 94.86 39.59 16.88
CA ASP A 413 94.54 38.93 15.62
C ASP A 413 94.93 39.96 14.53
N PHE A 414 96.07 39.74 13.87
CA PHE A 414 96.72 40.76 13.03
C PHE A 414 96.09 40.90 11.64
N ASP A 415 95.68 39.76 11.07
CA ASP A 415 95.15 39.59 9.72
C ASP A 415 93.60 39.45 9.73
N GLY A 416 93.03 38.85 10.78
CA GLY A 416 91.59 38.76 11.04
C GLY A 416 91.00 37.35 10.88
N ASP A 417 91.78 36.28 11.07
CA ASP A 417 91.34 34.89 10.80
C ASP A 417 90.72 34.15 12.00
N GLY A 418 91.03 34.58 13.23
CA GLY A 418 90.58 33.93 14.46
C GLY A 418 91.59 32.98 15.12
N LEU A 419 92.87 33.07 14.76
CA LEU A 419 94.02 32.58 15.55
C LEU A 419 94.74 33.76 16.21
N GLY A 420 95.39 33.49 17.35
CA GLY A 420 96.11 34.52 18.09
C GLY A 420 97.56 34.69 17.65
N ASP A 421 98.04 35.94 17.58
CA ASP A 421 99.40 36.39 17.23
C ASP A 421 100.55 35.54 17.83
N ASN A 422 100.37 34.88 18.99
CA ASN A 422 101.42 34.10 19.65
C ASN A 422 101.40 32.59 19.33
N SER A 423 100.30 32.08 18.77
CA SER A 423 100.09 30.65 18.45
C SER A 423 99.93 30.36 16.96
N ASP A 424 99.68 31.40 16.16
CA ASP A 424 99.51 31.31 14.71
C ASP A 424 100.80 30.86 13.96
N GLU A 425 100.59 30.10 12.89
CA GLU A 425 101.63 29.55 12.01
C GLU A 425 101.70 30.21 10.61
N ASP A 426 100.82 31.17 10.25
CA ASP A 426 100.84 31.96 9.00
C ASP A 426 100.39 33.43 9.24
N ILE A 427 101.29 34.28 9.73
CA ILE A 427 100.98 35.57 10.39
C ILE A 427 100.56 36.71 9.43
N ASP A 428 100.48 36.45 8.13
CA ASP A 428 99.86 37.38 7.18
C ASP A 428 98.86 36.76 6.20
N ASN A 429 98.53 35.47 6.39
CA ASN A 429 97.55 34.70 5.62
C ASN A 429 97.83 34.69 4.10
N ASP A 430 99.10 34.58 3.71
CA ASP A 430 99.47 34.37 2.29
C ASP A 430 99.29 32.91 1.84
N GLY A 431 99.07 32.00 2.80
CA GLY A 431 98.85 30.57 2.63
C GLY A 431 100.07 29.72 2.99
N ILE A 432 101.23 30.33 3.25
CA ILE A 432 102.50 29.61 3.43
C ILE A 432 103.03 29.78 4.84
N ASN A 433 103.02 28.67 5.59
CA ASN A 433 103.52 28.58 6.96
C ASN A 433 104.86 29.31 7.20
N ASN A 434 104.92 30.07 8.29
CA ASN A 434 106.05 30.85 8.78
C ASN A 434 107.41 30.09 8.71
N GLU A 435 107.46 28.77 8.96
CA GLU A 435 108.71 27.99 8.85
C GLU A 435 109.12 27.71 7.38
N PHE A 436 108.18 27.54 6.45
CA PHE A 436 108.46 27.35 5.01
C PHE A 436 108.95 28.64 4.37
N GLU A 437 108.27 29.76 4.62
CA GLU A 437 108.71 31.10 4.21
C GLU A 437 110.14 31.40 4.67
N LEU A 438 110.42 31.27 5.98
CA LEU A 438 111.74 31.51 6.57
C LEU A 438 112.80 30.53 6.03
N THR A 439 112.39 29.33 5.61
CA THR A 439 113.26 28.34 4.95
C THR A 439 113.61 28.75 3.52
N LEU A 440 112.66 29.28 2.75
CA LEU A 440 112.85 29.75 1.37
C LEU A 440 113.36 31.21 1.27
N SER A 441 113.38 31.93 2.40
CA SER A 441 113.84 33.32 2.60
C SER A 441 112.87 34.42 2.12
N PHE A 442 111.59 34.26 2.45
CA PHE A 442 110.53 35.27 2.35
C PHE A 442 110.33 35.97 3.73
N ASP A 443 109.20 36.64 4.02
CA ASP A 443 109.06 37.62 5.15
C ASP A 443 107.62 37.61 5.77
N PRO A 444 107.39 36.92 6.92
CA PRO A 444 106.07 36.57 7.47
C PRO A 444 105.30 37.71 8.16
N TYR A 445 105.26 38.87 7.49
CA TYR A 445 104.50 40.07 7.88
C TYR A 445 104.19 40.96 6.64
N ASP A 446 104.26 40.44 5.41
CA ASP A 446 104.08 41.12 4.12
C ASP A 446 103.63 40.16 2.99
N ALA A 447 102.38 39.66 3.03
CA ALA A 447 101.72 38.73 2.07
C ALA A 447 101.82 39.04 0.54
N ASP A 448 102.47 40.14 0.13
CA ASP A 448 103.01 40.32 -1.24
C ASP A 448 104.29 39.46 -1.46
N SER A 449 104.72 38.66 -0.46
CA SER A 449 105.99 37.93 -0.37
C SER A 449 105.88 36.40 -0.57
N VAL A 450 104.77 35.88 -1.06
CA VAL A 450 104.56 34.43 -1.22
C VAL A 450 105.56 33.70 -2.16
N PRO A 451 106.00 32.46 -1.85
CA PRO A 451 106.60 31.52 -2.81
C PRO A 451 105.63 31.07 -3.93
N SER A 452 105.91 29.94 -4.59
CA SER A 452 104.99 29.34 -5.56
C SER A 452 104.54 27.99 -5.06
N ASP A 453 103.23 27.82 -5.11
CA ASP A 453 102.41 26.69 -4.67
C ASP A 453 101.33 26.53 -5.78
N PHE A 454 100.99 25.31 -6.16
CA PHE A 454 100.19 25.01 -7.36
C PHE A 454 98.74 24.64 -7.02
N ASP A 455 98.55 23.91 -5.92
CA ASP A 455 97.27 23.44 -5.38
C ASP A 455 96.80 24.26 -4.18
N GLY A 456 97.74 24.82 -3.40
CA GLY A 456 97.45 25.66 -2.25
C GLY A 456 97.36 24.90 -0.92
N ASP A 457 98.12 23.81 -0.75
CA ASP A 457 98.16 23.07 0.53
C ASP A 457 99.07 23.72 1.59
N GLY A 458 99.85 24.73 1.20
CA GLY A 458 100.81 25.43 2.05
C GLY A 458 102.26 24.94 1.90
N ILE A 459 102.52 23.93 1.06
CA ILE A 459 103.85 23.36 0.79
C ILE A 459 104.31 23.78 -0.64
N PRO A 460 105.28 24.71 -0.76
CA PRO A 460 105.70 25.21 -2.07
C PRO A 460 106.23 24.15 -3.07
N ASP A 461 106.01 24.40 -4.37
CA ASP A 461 106.40 23.62 -5.59
C ASP A 461 107.75 22.86 -5.53
N GLU A 462 108.75 23.39 -4.82
CA GLU A 462 110.10 22.81 -4.73
C GLU A 462 110.28 21.80 -3.57
N LEU A 463 109.28 21.66 -2.69
CA LEU A 463 109.28 20.83 -1.48
C LEU A 463 108.19 19.76 -1.46
N ASP A 464 107.07 20.02 -2.15
CA ASP A 464 105.92 19.13 -2.26
C ASP A 464 106.22 17.75 -2.92
N THR A 465 105.36 16.78 -2.62
CA THR A 465 105.32 15.42 -3.18
C THR A 465 104.02 15.05 -3.92
N ASP A 466 103.03 15.93 -4.01
CA ASP A 466 101.66 15.72 -4.43
C ASP A 466 101.11 16.95 -5.21
N LEU A 467 101.62 17.19 -6.42
CA LEU A 467 101.78 18.53 -7.03
C LEU A 467 100.49 19.18 -7.56
N ASP A 468 99.34 18.60 -7.23
CA ASP A 468 98.03 19.16 -7.48
C ASP A 468 97.00 18.89 -6.35
N GLY A 469 97.44 18.28 -5.23
CA GLY A 469 96.64 18.15 -4.00
C GLY A 469 95.61 17.03 -4.00
N ASP A 470 95.67 16.07 -4.93
CA ASP A 470 94.66 15.01 -5.08
C ASP A 470 94.82 13.84 -4.08
N THR A 471 95.90 13.80 -3.29
CA THR A 471 96.33 12.73 -2.36
C THR A 471 96.97 11.49 -2.98
N ILE A 472 97.20 11.48 -4.30
CA ILE A 472 97.70 10.34 -5.12
C ILE A 472 99.16 10.58 -5.60
N GLY A 473 99.87 11.53 -5.01
CA GLY A 473 101.32 11.65 -4.89
C GLY A 473 102.16 11.21 -6.08
N ASN A 474 102.23 12.06 -7.14
CA ASN A 474 103.16 12.15 -8.29
C ASN A 474 103.83 10.89 -8.91
N ASP A 475 104.31 9.95 -8.10
CA ASP A 475 105.02 8.71 -8.48
C ASP A 475 104.03 7.55 -8.82
N ILE A 476 102.75 7.68 -8.48
CA ILE A 476 101.70 6.66 -8.76
C ILE A 476 100.51 7.16 -9.59
N ASP A 477 100.21 8.45 -9.58
CA ASP A 477 99.19 9.08 -10.42
C ASP A 477 99.57 9.07 -11.93
N LEU A 478 98.55 9.08 -12.80
CA LEU A 478 98.63 9.14 -14.26
C LEU A 478 98.55 10.58 -14.81
N PHE A 479 98.02 11.56 -14.08
CA PHE A 479 97.82 12.94 -14.54
C PHE A 479 98.34 14.06 -13.58
N PRO A 480 99.62 14.09 -13.10
CA PRO A 480 99.98 14.79 -11.84
C PRO A 480 100.13 16.33 -11.92
N ARG A 481 99.13 16.99 -12.53
CA ARG A 481 98.88 18.42 -12.76
C ARG A 481 97.40 18.74 -13.06
N ASP A 482 96.49 17.79 -12.87
CA ASP A 482 95.05 17.90 -13.10
C ASP A 482 94.31 17.17 -11.96
N PRO A 483 94.07 17.84 -10.81
CA PRO A 483 93.52 17.23 -9.60
C PRO A 483 92.00 16.99 -9.70
N SER A 484 91.58 16.64 -10.90
CA SER A 484 90.28 16.09 -11.21
C SER A 484 90.39 14.73 -11.90
N GLU A 485 91.58 14.18 -12.19
CA GLU A 485 91.76 12.89 -12.86
C GLU A 485 92.95 12.11 -12.28
N TRP A 486 92.77 10.84 -11.93
CA TRP A 486 93.84 10.01 -11.32
C TRP A 486 93.89 8.55 -11.79
N PHE A 487 92.78 8.04 -12.31
CA PHE A 487 92.67 6.71 -12.91
C PHE A 487 92.12 6.79 -14.34
N ASP A 488 92.35 5.72 -15.09
CA ASP A 488 92.03 5.51 -16.52
C ASP A 488 91.67 4.02 -16.63
N LEU A 489 90.39 3.70 -16.37
CA LEU A 489 89.89 2.34 -16.11
C LEU A 489 89.82 1.48 -17.37
N ASP A 490 89.36 2.03 -18.49
CA ASP A 490 89.25 1.33 -19.78
C ASP A 490 90.58 1.38 -20.60
N GLY A 491 91.32 2.49 -20.49
CA GLY A 491 92.57 2.76 -21.22
C GLY A 491 92.46 3.67 -22.45
N ASP A 492 91.38 4.46 -22.61
CA ASP A 492 91.20 5.49 -23.64
C ASP A 492 92.19 6.65 -23.48
N GLY A 493 92.46 7.07 -22.24
CA GLY A 493 93.32 8.21 -21.90
C GLY A 493 92.58 9.53 -21.60
N ILE A 494 91.26 9.51 -21.47
CA ILE A 494 90.49 10.38 -20.58
C ILE A 494 90.58 9.80 -19.16
N GLY A 495 90.43 10.63 -18.12
CA GLY A 495 90.39 10.15 -16.74
C GLY A 495 88.98 9.79 -16.27
N ASP A 496 88.90 8.88 -15.29
CA ASP A 496 87.67 8.29 -14.75
C ASP A 496 86.60 9.32 -14.31
N ASN A 497 86.95 10.59 -14.01
CA ASN A 497 85.99 11.57 -13.50
C ASN A 497 85.39 12.45 -14.61
N ARG A 498 86.07 12.60 -15.74
CA ARG A 498 85.52 13.25 -16.95
C ARG A 498 84.92 12.26 -17.94
N ASP A 499 85.35 11.01 -17.90
CA ASP A 499 84.82 10.02 -18.83
C ASP A 499 83.30 9.85 -18.64
N ARG A 500 82.65 9.53 -19.76
CA ARG A 500 81.23 9.28 -19.87
C ARG A 500 80.90 7.81 -19.93
N ASP A 501 81.84 6.93 -20.24
CA ASP A 501 81.62 5.48 -20.39
C ASP A 501 82.76 4.77 -19.65
N ARG A 502 82.80 4.91 -18.32
CA ARG A 502 84.04 4.73 -17.52
C ARG A 502 84.64 3.33 -17.63
N ASP A 503 83.81 2.31 -17.87
CA ASP A 503 84.27 0.93 -18.04
C ASP A 503 84.16 0.38 -19.48
N GLY A 504 83.71 1.22 -20.43
CA GLY A 504 83.71 0.95 -21.87
C GLY A 504 82.66 -0.06 -22.33
N ASP A 505 81.50 -0.13 -21.67
CA ASP A 505 80.40 -1.02 -22.05
C ASP A 505 79.52 -0.44 -23.18
N GLY A 506 79.47 0.89 -23.30
CA GLY A 506 78.75 1.63 -24.34
C GLY A 506 77.62 2.54 -23.85
N ILE A 507 77.29 2.57 -22.54
CA ILE A 507 76.23 3.40 -21.96
C ILE A 507 76.84 4.59 -21.18
N ASP A 508 76.21 5.77 -21.25
CA ASP A 508 76.71 6.95 -20.51
C ASP A 508 76.49 6.76 -18.99
N ASN A 509 77.53 6.98 -18.18
CA ASN A 509 77.55 6.92 -16.71
C ASN A 509 76.32 7.59 -16.09
N VAL A 510 75.85 8.70 -16.69
CA VAL A 510 74.67 9.45 -16.23
C VAL A 510 73.36 8.66 -16.38
N TYR A 511 73.25 7.80 -17.39
CA TYR A 511 72.10 6.91 -17.58
C TYR A 511 72.18 5.67 -16.68
N GLU A 512 73.38 5.15 -16.43
CA GLU A 512 73.60 4.08 -15.45
C GLU A 512 73.23 4.49 -14.02
N GLU A 513 73.68 5.67 -13.57
CA GLU A 513 73.28 6.23 -12.27
C GLU A 513 71.76 6.41 -12.16
N GLN A 514 71.09 6.75 -13.27
CA GLN A 514 69.62 6.86 -13.33
C GLN A 514 68.91 5.49 -13.33
N ALA A 515 69.50 4.48 -13.96
CA ALA A 515 69.02 3.10 -13.95
C ALA A 515 69.33 2.35 -12.64
N GLY A 516 70.22 2.89 -11.80
CA GLY A 516 70.66 2.28 -10.55
C GLY A 516 71.68 1.15 -10.75
N THR A 517 72.42 1.18 -11.86
CA THR A 517 73.53 0.27 -12.16
C THR A 517 74.87 0.88 -11.70
N ASN A 518 76.02 0.33 -12.12
CA ASN A 518 77.32 0.67 -11.56
C ASN A 518 78.33 1.04 -12.66
N PRO A 519 78.56 2.35 -12.90
CA PRO A 519 79.50 2.86 -13.91
C PRO A 519 80.97 2.73 -13.49
N ALA A 520 81.38 1.47 -13.27
CA ALA A 520 82.72 0.97 -12.95
C ALA A 520 82.78 -0.59 -12.98
N ASP A 521 81.77 -1.27 -13.56
CA ASP A 521 81.73 -2.72 -13.80
C ASP A 521 80.87 -3.00 -15.04
N ALA A 522 81.51 -3.12 -16.23
CA ALA A 522 80.92 -3.47 -17.53
C ALA A 522 80.17 -4.84 -17.59
N GLY A 523 79.94 -5.48 -16.45
CA GLY A 523 78.97 -6.55 -16.25
C GLY A 523 77.61 -6.08 -15.71
N SER A 524 77.44 -4.79 -15.42
CA SER A 524 76.30 -4.19 -14.73
C SER A 524 75.22 -3.58 -15.64
N VAL A 525 75.37 -3.72 -16.96
CA VAL A 525 74.54 -3.10 -18.01
C VAL A 525 73.04 -3.03 -17.65
N PRO A 526 72.40 -1.84 -17.67
CA PRO A 526 70.94 -1.70 -17.57
C PRO A 526 70.23 -2.31 -18.79
N ARG A 527 68.89 -2.37 -18.76
CA ARG A 527 68.11 -2.82 -19.92
C ARG A 527 67.97 -1.68 -20.93
N ASP A 528 68.35 -2.00 -22.16
CA ASP A 528 68.14 -1.28 -23.41
C ASP A 528 67.45 -2.30 -24.34
N ALA A 529 66.32 -1.91 -24.96
CA ALA A 529 65.44 -2.82 -25.69
C ALA A 529 65.55 -2.74 -27.22
N ASP A 530 65.86 -1.57 -27.78
CA ASP A 530 66.08 -1.38 -29.23
C ASP A 530 67.57 -1.48 -29.63
N GLY A 531 68.48 -1.07 -28.73
CA GLY A 531 69.93 -1.06 -28.89
C GLY A 531 70.56 0.29 -29.26
N ASP A 532 69.92 1.43 -29.00
CA ASP A 532 70.43 2.79 -29.27
C ASP A 532 71.52 3.26 -28.28
N GLY A 533 71.52 2.76 -27.04
CA GLY A 533 72.41 3.18 -25.94
C GLY A 533 71.74 4.01 -24.83
N ILE A 534 70.45 4.29 -24.92
CA ILE A 534 69.63 4.89 -23.86
C ILE A 534 68.80 3.79 -23.16
N PRO A 535 68.89 3.61 -21.82
CA PRO A 535 68.13 2.56 -21.12
C PRO A 535 66.61 2.77 -21.10
N ASP A 536 65.85 1.67 -21.06
CA ASP A 536 64.37 1.57 -21.07
C ASP A 536 63.63 2.58 -20.16
N LEU A 537 64.28 2.96 -19.05
CA LEU A 537 63.75 3.80 -17.97
C LEU A 537 63.73 5.30 -18.31
N VAL A 538 64.60 5.72 -19.23
CA VAL A 538 64.89 7.13 -19.54
C VAL A 538 64.79 7.45 -21.04
N ASP A 539 64.61 6.41 -21.86
CA ASP A 539 64.30 6.51 -23.28
C ASP A 539 62.89 7.05 -23.56
N GLN A 540 62.72 7.63 -24.75
CA GLN A 540 61.51 8.24 -25.28
C GLN A 540 60.90 7.47 -26.46
N ASP A 541 61.55 6.42 -27.01
CA ASP A 541 61.11 5.61 -28.15
C ASP A 541 61.56 4.14 -27.91
N ARG A 542 61.02 3.50 -26.85
CA ARG A 542 61.66 2.34 -26.15
C ARG A 542 61.91 1.12 -27.03
N ASP A 543 61.13 0.95 -28.09
CA ASP A 543 61.23 -0.19 -29.00
C ASP A 543 61.75 0.18 -30.40
N GLY A 544 62.05 1.46 -30.64
CA GLY A 544 62.68 1.98 -31.84
C GLY A 544 61.80 1.95 -33.10
N ASP A 545 60.48 1.93 -32.94
CA ASP A 545 59.52 1.97 -34.05
C ASP A 545 59.44 3.38 -34.69
N GLY A 546 59.66 4.45 -33.90
CA GLY A 546 59.65 5.84 -34.34
C GLY A 546 58.48 6.70 -33.84
N TYR A 547 57.61 6.15 -32.99
CA TYR A 547 56.62 6.89 -32.20
C TYR A 547 57.14 7.09 -30.76
N LEU A 548 56.71 8.18 -30.10
CA LEU A 548 57.21 8.50 -28.75
C LEU A 548 56.40 7.76 -27.68
N ASN A 549 57.05 7.36 -26.59
CA ASN A 549 56.47 6.67 -25.42
C ASN A 549 55.26 7.39 -24.76
N ASP A 550 54.98 8.66 -25.11
CA ASP A 550 53.81 9.45 -24.68
C ASP A 550 52.84 9.84 -25.82
N GLU A 551 53.17 9.53 -27.08
CA GLU A 551 52.28 9.61 -28.25
C GLU A 551 51.86 8.20 -28.78
N ASP A 552 52.44 7.13 -28.23
CA ASP A 552 52.23 5.72 -28.59
C ASP A 552 51.34 4.97 -27.57
N ALA A 553 50.49 4.05 -28.05
CA ALA A 553 49.61 3.21 -27.25
C ALA A 553 50.27 1.93 -26.69
N PHE A 554 51.34 1.41 -27.32
CA PHE A 554 52.07 0.20 -26.92
C PHE A 554 53.61 0.39 -26.89
N PRO A 555 54.17 1.23 -25.98
CA PRO A 555 55.61 1.57 -25.93
C PRO A 555 56.59 0.44 -25.52
N ASP A 556 56.32 -0.81 -25.89
CA ASP A 556 57.12 -2.02 -25.65
C ASP A 556 56.94 -3.06 -26.81
N ASN A 557 56.32 -2.67 -27.94
CA ASN A 557 55.95 -3.54 -29.06
C ASN A 557 56.02 -2.81 -30.44
N PRO A 558 57.15 -2.90 -31.18
CA PRO A 558 57.46 -2.10 -32.38
C PRO A 558 56.79 -2.63 -33.66
N LEU A 559 55.49 -2.90 -33.54
CA LEU A 559 54.56 -3.39 -34.56
C LEU A 559 53.17 -2.77 -34.42
N GLU A 560 52.85 -2.13 -33.29
CA GLU A 560 51.57 -1.50 -32.98
C GLU A 560 51.83 -0.17 -32.26
N TRP A 561 51.42 0.95 -32.83
CA TRP A 561 51.66 2.31 -32.27
C TRP A 561 50.36 3.08 -31.99
N SER A 562 49.21 2.43 -32.21
CA SER A 562 47.88 3.06 -32.26
C SER A 562 46.82 2.10 -31.76
N ASP A 563 45.91 2.64 -30.94
CA ASP A 563 44.72 2.02 -30.36
C ASP A 563 43.61 3.06 -30.52
N LEU A 564 42.73 2.88 -31.51
CA LEU A 564 41.76 3.89 -31.95
C LEU A 564 40.45 3.86 -31.15
N ASP A 565 40.06 2.69 -30.61
CA ASP A 565 38.85 2.53 -29.80
C ASP A 565 39.14 2.49 -28.28
N GLY A 566 40.32 1.99 -27.88
CA GLY A 566 40.79 1.88 -26.51
C GLY A 566 40.66 0.49 -25.87
N ASP A 567 40.51 -0.59 -26.66
CA ASP A 567 40.37 -1.97 -26.13
C ASP A 567 41.69 -2.57 -25.58
N GLY A 568 42.84 -2.03 -26.01
CA GLY A 568 44.18 -2.54 -25.66
C GLY A 568 44.77 -3.55 -26.65
N GLN A 569 44.25 -3.63 -27.87
CA GLN A 569 44.86 -4.25 -29.04
C GLN A 569 45.28 -3.19 -30.07
N GLY A 570 46.29 -3.51 -30.87
CA GLY A 570 46.83 -2.57 -31.85
C GLY A 570 46.07 -2.55 -33.19
N ASP A 571 45.97 -1.35 -33.76
CA ASP A 571 45.45 -1.02 -35.10
C ASP A 571 45.81 -2.01 -36.23
N ASN A 572 46.94 -2.73 -36.16
CA ASN A 572 47.39 -3.64 -37.23
C ASN A 572 47.03 -5.12 -37.00
N ILE A 573 46.66 -5.52 -35.77
CA ILE A 573 46.20 -6.87 -35.43
C ILE A 573 44.70 -6.94 -35.18
N ASP A 574 44.09 -5.82 -34.77
CA ASP A 574 42.70 -5.77 -34.37
C ASP A 574 41.68 -6.01 -35.51
N LEU A 575 40.49 -6.46 -35.12
CA LEU A 575 39.40 -6.89 -35.97
C LEU A 575 38.22 -5.91 -36.04
N ASP A 576 38.15 -4.86 -35.21
CA ASP A 576 37.06 -3.87 -35.09
C ASP A 576 37.66 -2.49 -34.71
N ILE A 577 38.34 -1.87 -35.67
CA ILE A 577 39.38 -0.85 -35.40
C ILE A 577 38.83 0.48 -34.85
N ASP A 578 37.51 0.71 -34.86
CA ASP A 578 36.90 1.87 -34.20
C ASP A 578 35.86 1.52 -33.12
N GLY A 579 35.73 0.23 -32.79
CA GLY A 579 34.93 -0.27 -31.68
C GLY A 579 33.43 -0.04 -31.83
N ASP A 580 32.92 0.04 -33.07
CA ASP A 580 31.48 0.19 -33.32
C ASP A 580 30.68 -1.12 -33.12
N GLY A 581 31.40 -2.26 -33.05
CA GLY A 581 30.89 -3.62 -32.88
C GLY A 581 30.96 -4.47 -34.14
N ILE A 582 31.24 -3.87 -35.31
CA ILE A 582 31.21 -4.54 -36.61
C ILE A 582 32.62 -4.74 -37.17
N SER A 583 33.06 -6.00 -37.24
CA SER A 583 34.41 -6.30 -37.70
C SER A 583 34.79 -5.71 -39.07
N ASN A 584 36.05 -5.29 -39.17
CA ASN A 584 36.73 -4.72 -40.34
C ASN A 584 36.48 -5.51 -41.66
N GLU A 585 36.26 -6.83 -41.60
CA GLU A 585 35.93 -7.63 -42.81
C GLU A 585 34.49 -7.38 -43.29
N TYR A 586 33.52 -7.24 -42.39
CA TYR A 586 32.11 -6.99 -42.75
C TYR A 586 31.90 -5.56 -43.25
N GLU A 587 32.51 -4.59 -42.57
CA GLU A 587 32.61 -3.19 -42.96
C GLU A 587 33.06 -3.00 -44.42
N VAL A 588 34.30 -3.45 -44.72
CA VAL A 588 34.91 -3.36 -46.06
C VAL A 588 34.11 -4.14 -47.12
N ARG A 589 33.31 -5.13 -46.71
CA ARG A 589 32.45 -5.94 -47.57
C ARG A 589 31.10 -5.27 -47.86
N LEU A 590 30.59 -4.43 -46.96
CA LEU A 590 29.35 -3.66 -47.13
C LEU A 590 29.59 -2.27 -47.73
N GLY A 591 30.80 -1.72 -47.55
CA GLY A 591 31.26 -0.47 -48.15
C GLY A 591 31.22 0.73 -47.20
N THR A 592 31.31 0.47 -45.91
CA THR A 592 31.50 1.41 -44.80
C THR A 592 33.01 1.60 -44.52
N ASP A 593 33.39 2.46 -43.57
CA ASP A 593 34.78 2.94 -43.38
C ASP A 593 35.29 2.62 -41.96
N PRO A 594 36.14 1.58 -41.78
CA PRO A 594 36.50 1.00 -40.46
C PRO A 594 37.58 1.81 -39.73
N LYS A 595 37.32 3.13 -39.64
CA LYS A 595 38.03 4.19 -38.90
C LYS A 595 37.10 5.38 -38.58
N ASP A 596 35.79 5.20 -38.64
CA ASP A 596 34.74 6.18 -38.33
C ASP A 596 33.54 5.43 -37.71
N PRO A 597 33.41 5.37 -36.37
CA PRO A 597 32.37 4.60 -35.67
C PRO A 597 30.97 5.24 -35.75
N LEU A 598 30.78 6.12 -36.74
CA LEU A 598 29.49 6.64 -37.22
C LEU A 598 29.14 6.08 -38.60
N SER A 599 30.00 5.24 -39.19
CA SER A 599 29.80 4.57 -40.47
C SER A 599 29.08 3.22 -40.36
N VAL A 600 28.84 2.73 -39.14
CA VAL A 600 28.19 1.45 -38.79
C VAL A 600 27.15 0.97 -39.81
N PRO A 601 27.26 -0.28 -40.29
CA PRO A 601 26.16 -1.02 -40.89
C PRO A 601 24.94 -1.11 -39.96
N ALA A 602 23.80 -1.57 -40.50
CA ALA A 602 22.69 -1.95 -39.65
C ALA A 602 22.96 -3.32 -39.04
N ASP A 603 22.90 -3.40 -37.71
CA ASP A 603 22.92 -4.59 -36.86
C ASP A 603 21.84 -4.37 -35.79
N MET A 604 20.82 -5.23 -35.79
CA MET A 604 19.63 -5.10 -34.94
C MET A 604 19.77 -5.81 -33.58
N ASP A 605 20.45 -6.96 -33.52
CA ASP A 605 20.60 -7.75 -32.29
C ASP A 605 21.89 -7.46 -31.50
N ARG A 606 22.95 -7.06 -32.22
CA ARG A 606 24.31 -6.74 -31.77
C ARG A 606 25.22 -7.95 -31.45
N ASP A 607 25.14 -9.02 -32.23
CA ASP A 607 26.16 -10.09 -32.22
C ASP A 607 27.45 -9.73 -33.01
N GLY A 608 27.42 -8.64 -33.79
CA GLY A 608 28.53 -8.16 -34.61
C GLY A 608 28.46 -8.63 -36.08
N ILE A 609 27.38 -9.28 -36.51
CA ILE A 609 27.08 -9.64 -37.90
C ILE A 609 25.94 -8.73 -38.42
N PRO A 610 26.22 -7.77 -39.32
CA PRO A 610 25.20 -6.87 -39.85
C PRO A 610 24.02 -7.57 -40.55
N ASP A 611 22.82 -6.98 -40.47
CA ASP A 611 21.53 -7.47 -40.98
C ASP A 611 21.60 -8.06 -42.40
N ALA A 612 22.45 -7.48 -43.25
CA ALA A 612 22.61 -7.82 -44.66
C ALA A 612 23.44 -9.10 -44.91
N LEU A 613 24.09 -9.63 -43.88
CA LEU A 613 24.97 -10.81 -43.89
C LEU A 613 24.48 -11.93 -42.94
N ASP A 614 23.69 -11.54 -41.95
CA ASP A 614 23.19 -12.40 -40.89
C ASP A 614 21.98 -13.31 -41.29
N LYS A 615 21.56 -14.20 -40.39
CA LYS A 615 20.51 -15.21 -40.53
C LYS A 615 19.51 -15.26 -39.37
N ASP A 616 19.62 -14.42 -38.36
CA ASP A 616 18.89 -14.40 -37.08
C ASP A 616 18.87 -12.92 -36.60
N ILE A 617 18.22 -12.05 -37.40
CA ILE A 617 18.52 -10.59 -37.44
C ILE A 617 18.20 -9.88 -36.13
N ASP A 618 17.30 -10.43 -35.32
CA ASP A 618 16.94 -9.87 -34.02
C ASP A 618 17.44 -10.70 -32.83
N GLY A 619 18.05 -11.87 -33.08
CA GLY A 619 18.85 -12.64 -32.14
C GLY A 619 18.07 -13.48 -31.12
N ASP A 620 16.98 -14.13 -31.52
CA ASP A 620 16.20 -15.01 -30.62
C ASP A 620 16.55 -16.51 -30.71
N GLU A 621 17.59 -16.84 -31.48
CA GLU A 621 18.06 -18.20 -31.82
C GLU A 621 17.22 -18.91 -32.91
N VAL A 622 16.21 -18.26 -33.52
CA VAL A 622 15.40 -18.80 -34.62
C VAL A 622 15.76 -18.13 -35.96
N PRO A 623 16.32 -18.87 -36.94
CA PRO A 623 16.76 -18.25 -38.19
C PRO A 623 15.64 -17.64 -39.04
N ASN A 624 15.93 -16.51 -39.68
CA ASN A 624 15.10 -15.70 -40.59
C ASN A 624 14.39 -16.45 -41.76
N ASP A 625 14.71 -17.72 -42.00
CA ASP A 625 14.08 -18.57 -43.02
C ASP A 625 13.09 -19.61 -42.44
N SER A 626 12.99 -19.63 -41.11
CA SER A 626 12.21 -20.55 -40.28
C SER A 626 11.31 -19.80 -39.29
N ASP A 627 11.69 -18.57 -38.91
CA ASP A 627 10.93 -17.60 -38.13
C ASP A 627 9.84 -16.87 -38.98
N VAL A 628 8.75 -16.46 -38.32
CA VAL A 628 7.61 -15.71 -38.87
C VAL A 628 7.78 -14.18 -38.75
N PHE A 629 8.50 -13.66 -37.74
CA PHE A 629 8.71 -12.21 -37.54
C PHE A 629 10.19 -11.77 -37.42
N PRO A 630 11.05 -11.92 -38.46
CA PRO A 630 12.53 -11.73 -38.39
C PRO A 630 13.08 -10.30 -38.23
N LEU A 631 12.40 -9.50 -37.41
CA LEU A 631 12.70 -8.13 -36.98
C LEU A 631 12.12 -7.85 -35.57
N ASN A 632 11.81 -8.88 -34.78
CA ASN A 632 11.14 -8.82 -33.48
C ASN A 632 11.46 -10.03 -32.58
N ARG A 633 12.60 -9.97 -31.86
CA ARG A 633 13.19 -10.93 -30.87
C ARG A 633 12.29 -11.51 -29.77
N LYS A 634 10.99 -11.21 -29.80
CA LYS A 634 9.99 -11.71 -28.86
C LYS A 634 9.02 -12.69 -29.49
N GLU A 635 8.97 -12.79 -30.82
CA GLU A 635 7.93 -13.51 -31.53
C GLU A 635 8.54 -14.29 -32.71
N TRP A 636 8.83 -15.57 -32.51
CA TRP A 636 9.39 -16.44 -33.56
C TRP A 636 8.34 -17.27 -34.32
N SER A 637 7.09 -17.24 -33.85
CA SER A 637 6.03 -18.20 -34.20
C SER A 637 4.64 -17.56 -34.12
N ASP A 638 3.74 -18.08 -34.94
CA ASP A 638 2.37 -17.63 -35.25
C ASP A 638 1.58 -18.92 -35.50
N THR A 639 1.03 -19.49 -34.42
CA THR A 639 0.54 -20.87 -34.40
C THR A 639 -0.81 -21.05 -35.12
N ASP A 640 -1.72 -20.07 -35.01
CA ASP A 640 -3.02 -20.08 -35.73
C ASP A 640 -2.94 -19.43 -37.14
N GLY A 641 -2.10 -18.41 -37.33
CA GLY A 641 -1.94 -17.64 -38.56
C GLY A 641 -2.67 -16.28 -38.60
N ASP A 642 -3.08 -15.71 -37.46
CA ASP A 642 -3.64 -14.36 -37.30
C ASP A 642 -2.64 -13.28 -37.77
N GLY A 643 -1.36 -13.47 -37.45
CA GLY A 643 -0.29 -12.47 -37.61
C GLY A 643 0.05 -11.69 -36.34
N THR A 644 -0.46 -12.14 -35.19
CA THR A 644 0.07 -11.90 -33.85
C THR A 644 1.08 -13.03 -33.52
N GLY A 645 2.04 -12.77 -32.63
CA GLY A 645 3.04 -13.76 -32.25
C GLY A 645 2.68 -14.52 -30.98
N ASP A 646 3.07 -15.79 -30.88
CA ASP A 646 2.69 -16.71 -29.79
C ASP A 646 2.97 -16.17 -28.36
N ASN A 647 3.96 -15.28 -28.15
CA ASN A 647 4.28 -14.73 -26.83
C ASN A 647 3.47 -13.45 -26.50
N SER A 648 2.86 -12.82 -27.51
CA SER A 648 1.94 -11.68 -27.35
C SER A 648 0.47 -12.08 -27.46
N ASP A 649 0.15 -13.26 -27.99
CA ASP A 649 -1.23 -13.69 -28.14
C ASP A 649 -1.91 -14.08 -26.80
N SER A 650 -3.23 -13.94 -26.79
CA SER A 650 -4.13 -14.37 -25.73
C SER A 650 -4.82 -15.71 -26.03
N ASP A 651 -4.82 -16.19 -27.29
CA ASP A 651 -5.40 -17.45 -27.80
C ASP A 651 -4.45 -17.96 -28.91
N ILE A 652 -3.43 -18.74 -28.55
CA ILE A 652 -2.27 -19.03 -29.44
C ILE A 652 -2.62 -19.93 -30.62
N ASP A 653 -3.56 -20.87 -30.47
CA ASP A 653 -3.93 -21.82 -31.53
C ASP A 653 -5.28 -21.55 -32.20
N GLY A 654 -5.97 -20.48 -31.77
CA GLY A 654 -7.13 -19.89 -32.41
C GLY A 654 -8.42 -20.71 -32.25
N ASP A 655 -8.54 -21.46 -31.16
CA ASP A 655 -9.71 -22.32 -30.91
C ASP A 655 -10.90 -21.58 -30.26
N GLY A 656 -10.63 -20.42 -29.63
CA GLY A 656 -11.59 -19.56 -28.95
C GLY A 656 -11.39 -19.46 -27.44
N ILE A 657 -10.61 -20.36 -26.82
CA ILE A 657 -10.32 -20.34 -25.39
C ILE A 657 -9.00 -19.64 -25.14
N ILE A 658 -9.03 -18.59 -24.31
CA ILE A 658 -7.82 -17.84 -24.00
C ILE A 658 -6.83 -18.66 -23.14
N ASN A 659 -5.55 -18.59 -23.55
CA ASN A 659 -4.33 -19.17 -22.97
C ASN A 659 -4.27 -19.29 -21.44
N ARG A 660 -4.96 -18.41 -20.69
CA ARG A 660 -4.98 -18.45 -19.22
C ARG A 660 -5.78 -19.63 -18.70
N TYR A 661 -6.94 -19.91 -19.30
CA TYR A 661 -7.89 -20.91 -18.83
C TYR A 661 -7.44 -22.32 -19.17
N GLU A 662 -6.87 -22.53 -20.35
CA GLU A 662 -6.25 -23.80 -20.72
C GLU A 662 -5.12 -24.19 -19.76
N ARG A 663 -4.22 -23.24 -19.44
CA ARG A 663 -3.09 -23.45 -18.53
C ARG A 663 -3.55 -23.74 -17.10
N GLU A 664 -4.68 -23.17 -16.68
CA GLU A 664 -5.35 -23.46 -15.41
C GLU A 664 -5.96 -24.87 -15.39
N LEU A 665 -6.65 -25.25 -16.46
CA LEU A 665 -7.26 -26.58 -16.63
C LEU A 665 -6.30 -27.67 -17.15
N SER A 666 -5.02 -27.35 -17.35
CA SER A 666 -3.95 -28.24 -17.83
C SER A 666 -4.13 -28.81 -19.26
N TYR A 667 -4.73 -28.01 -20.14
CA TYR A 667 -4.72 -28.22 -21.59
C TYR A 667 -3.46 -27.59 -22.23
N ASP A 668 -3.29 -27.67 -23.56
CA ASP A 668 -2.03 -27.37 -24.26
C ASP A 668 -2.24 -26.27 -25.32
N PRO A 669 -1.89 -24.99 -25.03
CA PRO A 669 -2.21 -23.80 -25.85
C PRO A 669 -1.54 -23.70 -27.22
N TYR A 670 -1.12 -24.82 -27.82
CA TYR A 670 -0.42 -24.89 -29.11
C TYR A 670 -0.99 -26.03 -29.98
N ASP A 671 -2.18 -26.53 -29.66
CA ASP A 671 -2.89 -27.61 -30.34
C ASP A 671 -4.41 -27.44 -30.14
N ASN A 672 -5.09 -26.79 -31.10
CA ASN A 672 -6.55 -26.61 -31.18
C ASN A 672 -7.39 -27.92 -31.29
N THR A 673 -6.80 -29.06 -30.92
CA THR A 673 -7.52 -30.30 -30.57
C THR A 673 -7.45 -30.63 -29.07
N SER A 674 -6.84 -29.74 -28.29
CA SER A 674 -6.72 -29.69 -26.83
C SER A 674 -7.69 -28.67 -26.21
N THR A 675 -8.71 -28.21 -26.93
CA THR A 675 -9.75 -27.31 -26.41
C THR A 675 -10.43 -27.91 -25.17
N PRO A 676 -10.50 -27.21 -24.02
CA PRO A 676 -11.41 -27.60 -22.95
C PRO A 676 -12.88 -27.49 -23.41
N PRO A 677 -13.83 -28.20 -22.77
CA PRO A 677 -15.24 -28.01 -23.06
C PRO A 677 -15.70 -26.57 -22.77
N ASP A 678 -16.41 -26.00 -23.74
CA ASP A 678 -17.08 -24.70 -23.71
C ASP A 678 -18.41 -24.91 -24.46
N SER A 679 -19.52 -24.72 -23.75
CA SER A 679 -20.87 -25.09 -24.18
C SER A 679 -21.60 -23.94 -24.87
N ASP A 680 -21.52 -22.71 -24.36
CA ASP A 680 -22.20 -21.52 -24.88
C ASP A 680 -21.40 -20.79 -25.98
N ARG A 681 -20.05 -20.78 -25.84
CA ARG A 681 -19.02 -20.13 -26.67
C ARG A 681 -18.78 -18.65 -26.41
N ASP A 682 -18.78 -18.22 -25.15
CA ASP A 682 -18.28 -16.90 -24.76
C ASP A 682 -16.74 -16.84 -24.65
N GLY A 683 -16.07 -17.99 -24.47
CA GLY A 683 -14.61 -18.12 -24.29
C GLY A 683 -14.16 -18.51 -22.87
N ILE A 684 -15.10 -18.79 -21.96
CA ILE A 684 -14.87 -19.36 -20.62
C ILE A 684 -15.21 -20.87 -20.66
N PRO A 685 -14.31 -21.78 -20.22
CA PRO A 685 -14.62 -23.21 -20.21
C PRO A 685 -15.64 -23.64 -19.14
N ASP A 686 -16.38 -24.72 -19.43
CA ASP A 686 -17.41 -25.38 -18.60
C ASP A 686 -17.04 -25.61 -17.11
N GLU A 687 -15.75 -25.65 -16.75
CA GLU A 687 -15.24 -25.90 -15.38
C GLU A 687 -14.87 -24.61 -14.62
N LEU A 688 -14.80 -23.47 -15.32
CA LEU A 688 -14.50 -22.12 -14.78
C LEU A 688 -15.63 -21.11 -14.99
N ASP A 689 -16.66 -21.49 -15.73
CA ASP A 689 -17.88 -20.70 -15.94
C ASP A 689 -18.88 -20.88 -14.78
N ASP A 690 -19.60 -19.80 -14.47
CA ASP A 690 -20.66 -19.73 -13.47
C ASP A 690 -22.07 -19.89 -14.09
N ASP A 691 -22.25 -19.76 -15.42
CA ASP A 691 -23.53 -19.83 -16.16
C ASP A 691 -23.30 -20.61 -17.49
N ARG A 692 -23.11 -21.93 -17.40
CA ARG A 692 -22.45 -22.77 -18.44
C ARG A 692 -23.09 -22.74 -19.83
N ASP A 693 -24.38 -22.41 -19.91
CA ASP A 693 -25.10 -22.36 -21.18
C ASP A 693 -25.77 -21.01 -21.50
N ASN A 694 -25.56 -20.01 -20.63
CA ASN A 694 -25.89 -18.59 -20.85
C ASN A 694 -27.40 -18.35 -21.03
N ASP A 695 -28.22 -19.10 -20.28
CA ASP A 695 -29.66 -18.87 -20.16
C ASP A 695 -30.00 -17.75 -19.15
N GLY A 696 -29.09 -17.50 -18.20
CA GLY A 696 -29.17 -16.45 -17.17
C GLY A 696 -29.33 -16.94 -15.73
N TYR A 697 -29.23 -18.25 -15.47
CA TYR A 697 -29.25 -18.86 -14.14
C TYR A 697 -27.91 -19.52 -13.80
N ASN A 698 -27.29 -19.15 -12.67
CA ASN A 698 -26.00 -19.72 -12.26
C ASN A 698 -26.07 -21.25 -12.04
N ASN A 699 -24.96 -21.92 -12.38
CA ASN A 699 -24.69 -23.35 -12.27
C ASN A 699 -24.97 -24.00 -10.89
N ASP A 700 -25.11 -23.21 -9.82
CA ASP A 700 -25.38 -23.65 -8.45
C ASP A 700 -26.85 -23.43 -7.98
N VAL A 701 -27.66 -22.71 -8.76
CA VAL A 701 -29.12 -22.58 -8.55
C VAL A 701 -29.95 -23.29 -9.63
N ASP A 702 -29.35 -23.54 -10.79
CA ASP A 702 -29.94 -24.24 -11.93
C ASP A 702 -29.96 -25.78 -11.76
N ALA A 703 -31.08 -26.40 -12.16
CA ALA A 703 -31.28 -27.85 -12.17
C ALA A 703 -30.68 -28.57 -13.41
N PHE A 704 -30.50 -27.89 -14.54
CA PHE A 704 -29.89 -28.43 -15.77
C PHE A 704 -28.76 -27.55 -16.36
N PRO A 705 -27.61 -27.37 -15.67
CA PRO A 705 -26.51 -26.47 -16.09
C PRO A 705 -25.72 -26.91 -17.33
N SER A 706 -26.40 -27.18 -18.43
CA SER A 706 -25.97 -27.72 -19.73
C SER A 706 -27.10 -27.77 -20.79
N ASP A 707 -28.34 -27.35 -20.49
CA ASP A 707 -29.44 -27.22 -21.46
C ASP A 707 -30.14 -25.84 -21.31
N PRO A 708 -29.80 -24.83 -22.16
CA PRO A 708 -30.29 -23.44 -22.07
C PRO A 708 -31.75 -23.28 -22.52
N THR A 709 -32.56 -24.30 -22.27
CA THR A 709 -34.01 -24.31 -22.43
C THR A 709 -34.75 -24.84 -21.20
N GLU A 710 -34.04 -25.28 -20.16
CA GLU A 710 -34.57 -25.81 -18.89
C GLU A 710 -33.69 -25.37 -17.72
N TRP A 711 -34.24 -24.71 -16.70
CA TRP A 711 -33.47 -24.36 -15.48
C TRP A 711 -34.05 -24.93 -14.16
N ALA A 712 -35.24 -25.55 -14.24
CA ALA A 712 -36.02 -26.01 -13.09
C ALA A 712 -36.54 -27.44 -13.29
N ASP A 713 -36.54 -28.21 -12.19
CA ASP A 713 -37.03 -29.60 -12.05
C ASP A 713 -37.95 -29.64 -10.83
N PHE A 714 -39.25 -29.36 -11.02
CA PHE A 714 -40.19 -29.13 -9.92
C PHE A 714 -40.46 -30.36 -9.04
N ASP A 715 -40.52 -31.56 -9.64
CA ASP A 715 -40.80 -32.82 -8.93
C ASP A 715 -39.54 -33.64 -8.58
N GLY A 716 -38.44 -33.47 -9.32
CA GLY A 716 -37.17 -34.16 -9.11
C GLY A 716 -37.00 -35.49 -9.89
N ASP A 717 -37.77 -35.72 -10.95
CA ASP A 717 -37.63 -36.85 -11.91
C ASP A 717 -36.37 -36.73 -12.78
N GLY A 718 -35.92 -35.50 -13.09
CA GLY A 718 -34.81 -35.22 -13.99
C GLY A 718 -35.21 -34.90 -15.43
N ILE A 719 -36.41 -34.34 -15.64
CA ILE A 719 -36.87 -33.70 -16.88
C ILE A 719 -37.28 -32.26 -16.53
N GLY A 720 -36.80 -31.28 -17.29
CA GLY A 720 -37.06 -29.87 -16.97
C GLY A 720 -38.48 -29.40 -17.28
N ASP A 721 -38.94 -28.42 -16.50
CA ASP A 721 -40.32 -27.93 -16.44
C ASP A 721 -40.94 -27.51 -17.79
N ASN A 722 -40.15 -27.08 -18.79
CA ASN A 722 -40.67 -26.69 -20.12
C ASN A 722 -40.87 -27.88 -21.07
N THR A 723 -40.19 -29.00 -20.81
CA THR A 723 -40.26 -30.26 -21.58
C THR A 723 -41.13 -31.29 -20.89
N ASP A 724 -41.25 -31.24 -19.57
CA ASP A 724 -41.99 -32.23 -18.81
C ASP A 724 -43.51 -32.19 -19.06
N THR A 725 -44.15 -33.32 -18.78
CA THR A 725 -45.56 -33.59 -19.05
C THR A 725 -46.37 -34.04 -17.83
N ASP A 726 -45.77 -34.18 -16.65
CA ASP A 726 -46.30 -34.73 -15.38
C ASP A 726 -45.65 -33.93 -14.22
N LEU A 727 -45.86 -32.58 -14.23
CA LEU A 727 -45.00 -31.56 -13.61
C LEU A 727 -44.82 -31.69 -12.10
N ASP A 728 -45.83 -32.20 -11.39
CA ASP A 728 -45.74 -32.49 -9.96
C ASP A 728 -45.43 -33.97 -9.67
N GLY A 729 -45.41 -34.83 -10.70
CA GLY A 729 -45.07 -36.26 -10.73
C GLY A 729 -46.04 -37.21 -10.04
N ASP A 730 -47.34 -36.89 -9.94
CA ASP A 730 -48.34 -37.80 -9.37
C ASP A 730 -48.62 -39.04 -10.27
N GLY A 731 -48.29 -38.99 -11.56
CA GLY A 731 -48.53 -40.01 -12.58
C GLY A 731 -49.69 -39.71 -13.56
N PHE A 732 -50.26 -38.51 -13.51
CA PHE A 732 -51.22 -37.95 -14.45
C PHE A 732 -50.58 -36.75 -15.17
N SER A 733 -50.53 -36.81 -16.50
CA SER A 733 -49.93 -35.73 -17.25
C SER A 733 -50.73 -34.41 -17.17
N ASN A 734 -50.06 -33.27 -17.15
CA ASN A 734 -50.59 -31.88 -17.13
C ASN A 734 -51.78 -31.66 -18.09
N ASP A 735 -51.75 -32.31 -19.26
CA ASP A 735 -52.71 -32.28 -20.37
C ASP A 735 -54.03 -33.06 -20.07
N ILE A 736 -54.01 -33.97 -19.09
CA ILE A 736 -55.16 -34.70 -18.52
C ILE A 736 -55.77 -33.90 -17.37
N GLU A 737 -54.94 -33.32 -16.54
CA GLU A 737 -55.30 -32.56 -15.35
C GLU A 737 -55.99 -31.24 -15.67
N THR A 738 -55.34 -30.41 -16.49
CA THR A 738 -55.90 -29.16 -17.05
C THR A 738 -57.23 -29.41 -17.78
N ARG A 739 -57.46 -30.65 -18.26
CA ARG A 739 -58.70 -31.08 -18.93
C ARG A 739 -59.79 -31.50 -17.94
N ASP A 740 -59.44 -32.15 -16.84
CA ASP A 740 -60.37 -32.68 -15.85
C ASP A 740 -60.61 -31.73 -14.65
N GLY A 741 -59.86 -30.63 -14.58
CA GLY A 741 -60.05 -29.54 -13.63
C GLY A 741 -59.15 -29.63 -12.40
N THR A 742 -57.94 -30.16 -12.58
CA THR A 742 -56.94 -30.39 -11.52
C THR A 742 -55.65 -29.59 -11.80
N ASP A 743 -54.81 -29.38 -10.78
CA ASP A 743 -53.71 -28.41 -10.81
C ASP A 743 -52.33 -29.10 -10.98
N PRO A 744 -51.65 -28.99 -12.14
CA PRO A 744 -50.39 -29.70 -12.44
C PRO A 744 -49.15 -29.28 -11.63
N TRP A 745 -49.34 -28.55 -10.53
CA TRP A 745 -48.28 -28.12 -9.61
C TRP A 745 -48.57 -28.56 -8.16
N ASP A 746 -49.62 -29.37 -7.90
CA ASP A 746 -49.92 -29.95 -6.59
C ASP A 746 -50.25 -31.44 -6.69
N LYS A 747 -49.22 -32.26 -6.39
CA LYS A 747 -49.23 -33.73 -6.32
C LYS A 747 -50.31 -34.34 -5.40
N ALA A 748 -51.05 -33.53 -4.64
CA ALA A 748 -52.22 -33.95 -3.87
C ALA A 748 -53.55 -33.88 -4.65
N ASP A 749 -53.57 -33.21 -5.80
CA ASP A 749 -54.76 -32.86 -6.58
C ASP A 749 -54.96 -33.76 -7.82
N TYR A 750 -54.68 -35.06 -7.75
CA TYR A 750 -54.93 -35.99 -8.86
C TYR A 750 -56.42 -36.13 -9.27
N PRO A 751 -56.74 -36.47 -10.55
CA PRO A 751 -58.07 -36.90 -11.01
C PRO A 751 -58.55 -38.25 -10.42
N ASP A 752 -59.85 -38.36 -10.07
CA ASP A 752 -60.48 -39.64 -9.67
C ASP A 752 -61.68 -40.03 -10.56
N TYR A 753 -61.77 -41.33 -10.87
CA TYR A 753 -62.77 -41.94 -11.76
C TYR A 753 -63.43 -43.21 -11.18
N ASP A 754 -62.97 -43.72 -10.04
CA ASP A 754 -63.57 -44.90 -9.39
C ASP A 754 -64.63 -44.47 -8.37
N ALA A 755 -65.57 -45.37 -8.02
CA ALA A 755 -66.78 -44.99 -7.28
C ALA A 755 -66.82 -45.55 -5.83
N PRO A 756 -67.24 -44.75 -4.82
CA PRO A 756 -67.04 -45.02 -3.40
C PRO A 756 -67.61 -46.36 -2.91
N VAL A 757 -66.79 -47.14 -2.22
CA VAL A 757 -67.11 -48.49 -1.76
C VAL A 757 -67.95 -48.48 -0.47
N ILE A 758 -69.28 -48.57 -0.61
CA ILE A 758 -70.21 -48.67 0.53
C ILE A 758 -70.05 -50.01 1.29
N GLY A 759 -69.46 -49.94 2.47
CA GLY A 759 -69.23 -51.03 3.42
C GLY A 759 -70.47 -51.45 4.22
N ASN A 760 -70.28 -51.93 5.46
CA ASN A 760 -71.40 -52.39 6.29
C ASN A 760 -72.26 -51.22 6.79
N ILE A 761 -73.58 -51.37 6.76
CA ILE A 761 -74.56 -50.36 7.18
C ILE A 761 -75.60 -50.97 8.13
N GLU A 762 -76.02 -50.20 9.14
CA GLU A 762 -77.00 -50.60 10.17
C GLU A 762 -78.00 -49.46 10.44
N TRP A 763 -79.23 -49.83 10.80
CA TRP A 763 -80.29 -48.89 11.17
C TRP A 763 -80.47 -48.82 12.69
N LEU A 764 -80.22 -47.64 13.27
CA LEU A 764 -80.22 -47.42 14.72
C LEU A 764 -81.56 -46.85 15.19
N ASP A 765 -82.51 -47.76 15.36
CA ASP A 765 -83.95 -47.47 15.51
C ASP A 765 -84.31 -46.60 16.73
N GLU A 766 -83.50 -46.65 17.80
CA GLU A 766 -83.64 -45.79 19.00
C GLU A 766 -83.31 -44.31 18.73
N THR A 767 -82.48 -44.02 17.72
CA THR A 767 -82.03 -42.65 17.39
C THR A 767 -82.43 -42.19 16.00
N LYS A 768 -83.13 -43.04 15.24
CA LYS A 768 -83.62 -42.80 13.87
C LYS A 768 -82.53 -42.28 12.92
N ARG A 769 -81.40 -42.99 12.87
CA ARG A 769 -80.33 -42.79 11.89
C ARG A 769 -79.84 -44.11 11.30
N LEU A 770 -79.38 -44.07 10.06
CA LEU A 770 -78.48 -45.06 9.50
C LEU A 770 -77.06 -44.73 9.96
N SER A 771 -76.23 -45.74 10.18
CA SER A 771 -74.79 -45.60 10.40
C SER A 771 -74.06 -46.73 9.70
N GLY A 772 -72.88 -46.45 9.15
CA GLY A 772 -72.07 -47.48 8.51
C GLY A 772 -70.78 -46.95 7.92
N MET A 773 -70.10 -47.80 7.15
CA MET A 773 -68.89 -47.43 6.42
C MET A 773 -69.22 -47.16 4.95
N ALA A 774 -68.55 -46.17 4.38
CA ALA A 774 -68.32 -46.03 2.96
C ALA A 774 -66.92 -45.44 2.78
N TYR A 775 -66.14 -46.00 1.86
CA TYR A 775 -64.76 -45.61 1.61
C TYR A 775 -64.63 -45.05 0.20
N ASP A 776 -63.53 -44.37 -0.04
CA ASP A 776 -63.16 -43.76 -1.31
C ASP A 776 -61.64 -43.90 -1.47
N ASP A 777 -61.17 -44.10 -2.69
CA ASP A 777 -59.76 -44.40 -2.97
C ASP A 777 -58.96 -43.12 -3.27
N GLY A 778 -59.60 -42.07 -3.82
CA GLY A 778 -59.02 -40.74 -4.05
C GLY A 778 -59.49 -39.66 -3.06
N ARG A 779 -59.97 -38.52 -3.58
CA ARG A 779 -60.09 -37.27 -2.81
C ARG A 779 -61.20 -37.24 -1.74
N GLY A 780 -62.05 -38.26 -1.67
CA GLY A 780 -62.99 -38.49 -0.57
C GLY A 780 -64.46 -38.27 -0.92
N ILE A 781 -65.33 -38.91 -0.12
CA ILE A 781 -66.79 -38.74 -0.15
C ILE A 781 -67.16 -37.28 0.08
N GLU A 782 -67.81 -36.68 -0.91
CA GLU A 782 -68.44 -35.36 -0.85
C GLU A 782 -69.77 -35.45 -0.09
N SER A 783 -70.68 -36.33 -0.54
CA SER A 783 -72.05 -36.36 -0.04
C SER A 783 -72.62 -37.77 0.12
N VAL A 784 -73.61 -37.89 1.01
CA VAL A 784 -74.27 -39.16 1.34
C VAL A 784 -75.71 -38.94 1.77
N TRP A 785 -76.67 -39.64 1.15
CA TRP A 785 -78.09 -39.51 1.47
C TRP A 785 -78.86 -40.83 1.39
N LEU A 786 -79.98 -40.90 2.09
CA LEU A 786 -81.01 -41.91 1.91
C LEU A 786 -82.14 -41.35 1.05
N GLU A 787 -82.49 -42.06 -0.03
CA GLU A 787 -83.65 -41.72 -0.87
C GLU A 787 -84.69 -42.84 -0.89
N SER A 788 -85.97 -42.45 -0.93
CA SER A 788 -87.14 -43.33 -0.91
C SER A 788 -87.67 -43.54 -2.33
N VAL A 789 -88.22 -44.72 -2.61
CA VAL A 789 -88.95 -44.99 -3.87
C VAL A 789 -90.22 -44.15 -4.06
N MET A 790 -90.56 -43.27 -3.11
CA MET A 790 -91.64 -42.27 -3.22
C MET A 790 -91.12 -40.82 -3.36
N GLY A 791 -89.80 -40.60 -3.37
CA GLY A 791 -89.18 -39.28 -3.49
C GLY A 791 -88.86 -38.58 -2.16
N ASP A 792 -89.09 -39.21 -1.00
CA ASP A 792 -88.56 -38.71 0.27
C ASP A 792 -87.01 -38.80 0.26
N ARG A 793 -86.29 -37.71 0.55
CA ARG A 793 -84.82 -37.70 0.75
C ARG A 793 -84.49 -37.37 2.22
N CYS A 794 -83.40 -37.95 2.72
CA CYS A 794 -82.83 -37.73 4.03
C CYS A 794 -81.31 -37.65 3.90
N ASP A 795 -80.76 -36.45 4.02
CA ASP A 795 -79.33 -36.21 3.90
C ASP A 795 -78.54 -36.64 5.13
N GLY A 796 -77.28 -36.99 4.91
CA GLY A 796 -76.33 -37.41 5.93
C GLY A 796 -74.98 -36.75 5.74
N PHE A 797 -74.00 -37.25 6.47
CA PHE A 797 -72.63 -36.72 6.46
C PHE A 797 -71.61 -37.82 6.76
N VAL A 798 -70.39 -37.61 6.29
CA VAL A 798 -69.21 -38.34 6.76
C VAL A 798 -68.89 -37.84 8.16
N SER A 799 -68.97 -38.73 9.16
CA SER A 799 -68.80 -38.35 10.57
C SER A 799 -67.35 -38.38 11.05
N TYR A 800 -66.52 -39.14 10.35
CA TYR A 800 -65.05 -39.15 10.31
C TYR A 800 -64.64 -40.05 9.13
N PRO A 801 -63.39 -40.02 8.63
CA PRO A 801 -63.00 -40.71 7.42
C PRO A 801 -63.44 -42.18 7.36
N GLY A 802 -64.12 -42.53 6.26
CA GLY A 802 -64.71 -43.85 6.02
C GLY A 802 -66.07 -44.11 6.67
N HIS A 803 -66.61 -43.23 7.54
CA HIS A 803 -67.74 -43.57 8.42
C HIS A 803 -68.95 -42.61 8.26
N VAL A 804 -69.95 -43.05 7.49
CA VAL A 804 -71.15 -42.28 7.13
C VAL A 804 -72.30 -42.42 8.15
N MET A 805 -73.07 -41.35 8.36
CA MET A 805 -74.31 -41.35 9.14
C MET A 805 -75.43 -40.57 8.44
N VAL A 806 -76.63 -41.14 8.40
CA VAL A 806 -77.82 -40.52 7.77
C VAL A 806 -78.99 -40.47 8.76
N PRO A 807 -79.25 -39.34 9.45
CA PRO A 807 -80.43 -39.16 10.30
C PRO A 807 -81.71 -39.04 9.46
N CYS A 808 -82.75 -39.83 9.76
CA CYS A 808 -83.97 -39.84 8.95
C CYS A 808 -85.22 -40.15 9.78
N GLN A 809 -86.06 -39.14 10.02
CA GLN A 809 -87.25 -39.27 10.87
C GLN A 809 -88.54 -39.67 10.11
N ILE A 810 -88.52 -39.62 8.77
CA ILE A 810 -89.72 -39.73 7.91
C ILE A 810 -89.97 -41.14 7.32
N ILE A 811 -89.17 -42.14 7.69
CA ILE A 811 -89.22 -43.53 7.16
C ILE A 811 -90.60 -44.21 7.25
N GLY A 812 -91.53 -43.73 8.08
CA GLY A 812 -92.90 -44.24 8.13
C GLY A 812 -93.69 -44.19 6.81
N ASN A 813 -93.22 -43.45 5.80
CA ASN A 813 -93.84 -43.37 4.47
C ASN A 813 -93.47 -44.54 3.53
N SER A 814 -92.28 -45.13 3.66
CA SER A 814 -91.75 -46.13 2.72
C SER A 814 -90.85 -47.17 3.40
N THR A 815 -91.05 -48.45 3.06
CA THR A 815 -90.20 -49.56 3.53
C THR A 815 -88.98 -49.82 2.63
N ARG A 816 -88.79 -49.02 1.56
CA ARG A 816 -87.73 -49.19 0.58
C ARG A 816 -87.01 -47.89 0.30
N TRP A 817 -85.71 -47.92 0.55
CA TRP A 817 -84.80 -46.79 0.39
C TRP A 817 -83.50 -47.25 -0.28
N THR A 818 -82.74 -46.31 -0.80
CA THR A 818 -81.37 -46.49 -1.29
C THR A 818 -80.47 -45.54 -0.51
N LEU A 819 -79.36 -46.03 0.03
CA LEU A 819 -78.24 -45.18 0.45
C LEU A 819 -77.43 -44.87 -0.81
N VAL A 820 -77.28 -43.60 -1.14
CA VAL A 820 -76.34 -43.12 -2.18
C VAL A 820 -75.15 -42.48 -1.48
N VAL A 821 -73.97 -42.72 -2.01
CA VAL A 821 -72.71 -42.07 -1.62
C VAL A 821 -72.06 -41.55 -2.89
N GLU A 822 -71.54 -40.33 -2.82
CA GLU A 822 -70.94 -39.59 -3.93
C GLU A 822 -69.59 -38.99 -3.48
N ASP A 823 -68.57 -39.13 -4.31
CA ASP A 823 -67.24 -38.51 -4.13
C ASP A 823 -67.17 -37.10 -4.72
N LYS A 824 -66.06 -36.39 -4.49
CA LYS A 824 -65.83 -35.03 -4.99
C LYS A 824 -65.78 -34.88 -6.51
N PHE A 825 -65.59 -35.97 -7.27
CA PHE A 825 -65.66 -35.96 -8.73
C PHE A 825 -67.04 -36.36 -9.26
N GLY A 826 -67.99 -36.64 -8.36
CA GLY A 826 -69.36 -37.00 -8.70
C GLY A 826 -69.53 -38.45 -9.16
N ASN A 827 -68.56 -39.34 -8.92
CA ASN A 827 -68.82 -40.77 -9.09
C ASN A 827 -69.69 -41.27 -7.92
N ARG A 828 -70.50 -42.31 -8.15
CA ARG A 828 -71.62 -42.65 -7.25
C ARG A 828 -71.77 -44.13 -7.03
N ALA A 829 -72.05 -44.49 -5.77
CA ALA A 829 -72.41 -45.84 -5.37
C ALA A 829 -73.77 -45.88 -4.67
N GLU A 830 -74.52 -46.97 -4.91
CA GLU A 830 -75.86 -47.19 -4.38
C GLU A 830 -75.96 -48.48 -3.54
N LYS A 831 -76.70 -48.42 -2.43
CA LYS A 831 -76.97 -49.58 -1.58
C LYS A 831 -78.41 -49.59 -1.05
N ALA A 832 -79.21 -50.53 -1.55
CA ALA A 832 -80.60 -50.68 -1.15
C ALA A 832 -80.77 -51.04 0.35
N VAL A 833 -81.53 -50.22 1.07
CA VAL A 833 -81.90 -50.39 2.48
C VAL A 833 -83.40 -50.74 2.58
N ASN A 834 -83.72 -51.73 3.39
CA ASN A 834 -85.11 -52.14 3.64
C ASN A 834 -85.37 -52.04 5.15
N PHE A 835 -86.47 -51.38 5.51
CA PHE A 835 -86.93 -51.26 6.91
C PHE A 835 -88.21 -52.11 7.09
N GLU A 836 -88.28 -52.90 8.17
CA GLU A 836 -89.40 -53.84 8.47
C GLU A 836 -90.55 -53.21 9.29
#